data_AF-A0AAV0I6K5-F1
#
_entry.id   AF-A0AAV0I6K5-F1
#
_cell.length_a   1.000
_cell.length_b   1.000
_cell.length_c   1.000
_cell.angle_alpha   90.00
_cell.angle_beta   90.00
_cell.angle_gamma   90.00
#
_symmetry.space_group_name_H-M   'P 1'
#
loop_
_entity.id
_entity.type
_entity.pdbx_description
1 polymer ?
#
loop_
_entity_poly.entity_id
_entity_poly.type
_entity_poly.pdbx_seq_one_letter_code
_entity_poly.pdbx_strand_id
1 'polypeptide(L)'
;MSFREGGGANGIGGSRKVAAMEMELEEAAPTFLKILGITFSSMAVFVGTPLYGPSLRYAGPASLIWGWPVVVFFTWFVGVAMSEICSSFPTTGSLYFWAAHLAGPRWGPFASWCCAWLETIGLVSGVGAQAYSASQSLQMIILLATGTNTGGGYYASRGVFLSMYIGFTLIWATLNTFALEVIAFFGIISMWWQVIGGLVVIIMLPLVAQQTQPASFVFTHFQTSPESTGISSKPYAIIMSVLLSNYCLYGYDSAAHLTEETKGADRTGPFAILSSIGIISVFGWAYNLALTFSIKDFDYLYDENNETGGALVPAQIIYDAFYGRYHNSAGAVIYALSRDNGIPFSPIWRKLHPKSKVPVNAVWLCAAISIILGLPILKMDVVFTAILSISTVGWVGGYAVPIFARLVMEERNFKPGPFYLGRARRPICLVAFLWIGYTCSAFLLPTSYPIKLKTFNYAPVALAVCMGLVMLWWVLDARKWFKGPVRNIEVDSSTQRTVAGNDFVAVVGKRTSSGREDMAAGAGSSMLYSLLLFLVILSLQEMYRGKLASTELFTILGGFTSSLLFLVLLTFIGNFQESNGMKTGWGAVVLAEVVALIAAGTVHRVCITTCFLFSAGLLYEVNKLSGIAQSKVESKTRRH
;
A
#
# COMPACT_ATOMS: atom_id res chain seq x y z
N MET A 1 -36.77 31.61 -54.76
CA MET A 1 -35.93 30.43 -54.45
C MET A 1 -34.69 30.95 -53.72
N SER A 2 -34.67 31.04 -52.39
CA SER A 2 -34.67 29.98 -51.37
C SER A 2 -33.26 29.78 -50.81
N PHE A 3 -33.04 30.33 -49.60
CA PHE A 3 -32.26 29.86 -48.42
C PHE A 3 -30.82 29.31 -48.63
N ARG A 4 -29.72 29.85 -48.07
CA ARG A 4 -29.30 30.26 -46.70
C ARG A 4 -28.63 29.13 -45.88
N GLU A 5 -27.40 29.41 -45.44
CA GLU A 5 -26.62 28.88 -44.28
C GLU A 5 -26.20 27.40 -44.21
N GLY A 6 -24.96 27.17 -43.73
CA GLY A 6 -24.48 25.83 -43.38
C GLY A 6 -22.97 25.66 -43.13
N GLY A 7 -22.19 26.74 -43.00
CA GLY A 7 -20.77 26.65 -42.60
C GLY A 7 -20.62 26.67 -41.09
N GLY A 8 -20.61 25.52 -40.44
CA GLY A 8 -20.25 25.42 -39.01
C GLY A 8 -20.88 24.25 -38.27
N ALA A 9 -20.27 23.05 -38.30
CA ALA A 9 -20.70 21.97 -37.40
C ALA A 9 -19.66 20.87 -37.08
N ASN A 10 -18.52 20.77 -37.77
CA ASN A 10 -17.63 19.60 -37.58
C ASN A 10 -16.53 19.76 -36.51
N GLY A 11 -16.37 20.92 -35.88
CA GLY A 11 -15.42 21.14 -34.78
C GLY A 11 -15.98 20.87 -33.38
N ILE A 12 -17.28 21.07 -33.18
CA ILE A 12 -17.89 21.17 -31.84
C ILE A 12 -18.20 19.80 -31.23
N GLY A 13 -18.54 18.80 -32.06
CA GLY A 13 -18.88 17.44 -31.61
C GLY A 13 -17.68 16.62 -31.11
N GLY A 14 -16.46 16.92 -31.57
CA GLY A 14 -15.23 16.30 -31.08
C GLY A 14 -14.84 16.84 -29.71
N SER A 15 -14.83 18.16 -29.55
CA SER A 15 -14.54 18.82 -28.26
C SER A 15 -15.57 18.50 -27.19
N ARG A 16 -16.87 18.37 -27.52
CA ARG A 16 -17.89 17.95 -26.53
C ARG A 16 -17.72 16.52 -26.05
N LYS A 17 -17.22 15.61 -26.90
CA LYS A 17 -16.96 14.21 -26.52
C LYS A 17 -15.69 14.07 -25.67
N VAL A 18 -14.65 14.83 -26.01
CA VAL A 18 -13.43 14.91 -25.19
C VAL A 18 -13.76 15.57 -23.85
N ALA A 19 -14.49 16.68 -23.84
CA ALA A 19 -14.94 17.34 -22.62
C ALA A 19 -15.87 16.45 -21.77
N ALA A 20 -16.75 15.65 -22.37
CA ALA A 20 -17.58 14.70 -21.62
C ALA A 20 -16.75 13.55 -21.03
N MET A 21 -15.73 13.06 -21.75
CA MET A 21 -14.82 12.02 -21.25
C MET A 21 -13.86 12.57 -20.18
N GLU A 22 -13.37 13.80 -20.34
CA GLU A 22 -12.61 14.53 -19.33
C GLU A 22 -13.48 14.82 -18.11
N MET A 23 -14.75 15.18 -18.28
CA MET A 23 -15.70 15.40 -17.20
C MET A 23 -16.08 14.10 -16.46
N GLU A 24 -16.25 12.98 -17.17
CA GLU A 24 -16.45 11.66 -16.54
C GLU A 24 -15.20 11.18 -15.78
N LEU A 25 -14.00 11.44 -16.31
CA LEU A 25 -12.73 11.08 -15.68
C LEU A 25 -12.41 12.01 -14.50
N GLU A 26 -12.82 13.27 -14.61
CA GLU A 26 -12.84 14.21 -13.50
C GLU A 26 -13.84 13.72 -12.45
N GLU A 27 -15.11 13.46 -12.74
CA GLU A 27 -16.07 12.87 -11.77
C GLU A 27 -15.57 11.59 -11.07
N ALA A 28 -14.79 10.75 -11.75
CA ALA A 28 -14.19 9.54 -11.18
C ALA A 28 -12.89 9.76 -10.38
N ALA A 29 -12.23 10.91 -10.52
CA ALA A 29 -10.93 11.19 -9.91
C ALA A 29 -10.99 11.19 -8.36
N PRO A 30 -10.07 10.51 -7.66
CA PRO A 30 -9.99 10.53 -6.21
C PRO A 30 -9.99 11.94 -5.61
N THR A 31 -10.88 12.13 -4.63
CA THR A 31 -11.00 13.35 -3.81
C THR A 31 -9.80 13.45 -2.86
N PHE A 32 -9.48 14.66 -2.38
CA PHE A 32 -8.46 14.92 -1.36
C PHE A 32 -8.42 13.88 -0.23
N LEU A 33 -9.59 13.52 0.32
CA LEU A 33 -9.69 12.56 1.43
C LEU A 33 -9.20 11.15 1.06
N LYS A 34 -9.38 10.71 -0.20
CA LYS A 34 -8.87 9.42 -0.68
C LYS A 34 -7.34 9.43 -0.76
N ILE A 35 -6.75 10.52 -1.25
CA ILE A 35 -5.29 10.67 -1.39
C ILE A 35 -4.63 10.83 -0.03
N LEU A 36 -5.24 11.63 0.84
CA LEU A 36 -4.82 11.75 2.24
C LEU A 36 -4.83 10.38 2.91
N GLY A 37 -5.85 9.56 2.66
CA GLY A 37 -5.96 8.23 3.24
C GLY A 37 -4.90 7.25 2.75
N ILE A 38 -4.60 7.25 1.45
CA ILE A 38 -3.53 6.42 0.89
C ILE A 38 -2.17 6.87 1.44
N THR A 39 -1.94 8.18 1.50
CA THR A 39 -0.69 8.76 2.01
C THR A 39 -0.50 8.46 3.48
N PHE A 40 -1.54 8.66 4.28
CA PHE A 40 -1.55 8.30 5.70
C PHE A 40 -1.28 6.81 5.91
N SER A 41 -1.92 5.94 5.12
CA SER A 41 -1.74 4.49 5.22
C SER A 41 -0.33 4.02 4.84
N SER A 42 0.40 4.83 4.09
CA SER A 42 1.78 4.56 3.66
C SER A 42 2.81 5.03 4.68
N MET A 43 2.42 5.89 5.63
CA MET A 43 3.31 6.32 6.72
C MET A 43 3.46 5.21 7.76
N ALA A 44 4.68 4.98 8.21
CA ALA A 44 5.06 3.74 8.87
C ALA A 44 4.92 3.75 10.41
N VAL A 45 3.91 4.41 10.99
CA VAL A 45 3.80 4.53 12.47
C VAL A 45 3.70 3.17 13.15
N PHE A 46 2.78 2.31 12.72
CA PHE A 46 2.61 0.98 13.32
C PHE A 46 3.62 -0.04 12.81
N VAL A 47 4.09 0.15 11.57
CA VAL A 47 5.18 -0.67 11.01
C VAL A 47 6.48 -0.41 11.78
N GLY A 48 6.67 0.79 12.32
CA GLY A 48 7.82 1.17 13.12
C GLY A 48 7.80 0.63 14.56
N THR A 49 6.67 0.10 15.05
CA THR A 49 6.52 -0.40 16.43
C THR A 49 7.66 -1.33 16.91
N PRO A 50 8.21 -2.24 16.09
CA PRO A 50 9.39 -3.02 16.47
C PRO A 50 10.65 -2.20 16.85
N LEU A 51 10.81 -0.98 16.35
CA LEU A 51 11.90 -0.06 16.72
C LEU A 51 11.68 0.62 18.08
N TYR A 52 10.49 0.55 18.65
CA TYR A 52 10.20 1.20 19.93
C TYR A 52 11.11 0.69 21.06
N GLY A 53 11.22 -0.63 21.21
CA GLY A 53 12.08 -1.26 22.21
C GLY A 53 13.55 -0.87 22.08
N PRO A 54 14.19 -1.04 20.90
CA PRO A 54 15.55 -0.59 20.67
C PRO A 54 15.76 0.91 20.90
N SER A 55 14.86 1.75 20.40
CA SER A 55 14.92 3.22 20.56
C SER A 55 14.89 3.63 22.03
N LEU A 56 14.00 3.00 22.80
CA LEU A 56 13.88 3.20 24.24
C LEU A 56 15.14 2.72 24.98
N ARG A 57 15.77 1.63 24.53
CA ARG A 57 16.98 1.05 25.14
C ARG A 57 18.23 1.91 24.97
N TYR A 58 18.29 2.71 23.91
CA TYR A 58 19.47 3.54 23.65
C TYR A 58 19.62 4.69 24.65
N ALA A 59 18.56 5.47 24.88
CA ALA A 59 18.64 6.69 25.68
C ALA A 59 17.41 6.96 26.57
N GLY A 60 16.55 5.96 26.76
CA GLY A 60 15.41 6.01 27.67
C GLY A 60 14.19 6.80 27.15
N PRO A 61 13.15 6.89 27.99
CA PRO A 61 11.86 7.53 27.66
C PRO A 61 11.98 8.96 27.16
N ALA A 62 12.75 9.80 27.86
CA ALA A 62 12.81 11.24 27.56
C ALA A 62 13.36 11.49 26.14
N SER A 63 14.39 10.75 25.73
CA SER A 63 15.00 10.90 24.42
C SER A 63 14.07 10.43 23.29
N LEU A 64 13.33 9.34 23.52
CA LEU A 64 12.34 8.82 22.56
C LEU A 64 11.18 9.81 22.38
N ILE A 65 10.63 10.31 23.48
CA ILE A 65 9.45 11.20 23.48
C ILE A 65 9.77 12.60 22.95
N TRP A 66 10.88 13.22 23.37
CA TRP A 66 11.29 14.54 22.86
C TRP A 66 11.97 14.48 21.50
N GLY A 67 12.61 13.35 21.19
CA GLY A 67 13.16 13.09 19.87
C GLY A 67 12.11 13.11 18.77
N TRP A 68 10.87 12.71 19.08
CA TRP A 68 9.77 12.75 18.11
C TRP A 68 9.43 14.16 17.61
N PRO A 69 9.08 15.16 18.46
CA PRO A 69 8.91 16.55 18.03
C PRO A 69 10.12 17.13 17.28
N VAL A 70 11.34 16.78 17.67
CA VAL A 70 12.56 17.24 16.98
C VAL A 70 12.61 16.69 15.56
N VAL A 71 12.39 15.38 15.38
CA VAL A 71 12.32 14.77 14.05
C VAL A 71 11.17 15.35 13.23
N VAL A 72 9.98 15.53 13.83
CA VAL A 72 8.83 16.19 13.18
C VAL A 72 9.23 17.56 12.65
N PHE A 73 9.85 18.38 13.49
CA PHE A 73 10.26 19.74 13.13
C PHE A 73 11.14 19.75 11.87
N PHE A 74 12.14 18.87 11.79
CA PHE A 74 13.00 18.79 10.61
C PHE A 74 12.32 18.14 9.40
N THR A 75 11.46 17.14 9.62
CA THR A 75 10.65 16.52 8.56
C THR A 75 9.70 17.52 7.89
N TRP A 76 9.20 18.52 8.61
CA TRP A 76 8.42 19.61 8.01
C TRP A 76 9.19 20.38 6.94
N PHE A 77 10.51 20.59 7.08
CA PHE A 77 11.30 21.23 6.03
C PHE A 77 11.35 20.38 4.76
N VAL A 78 11.48 19.07 4.91
CA VAL A 78 11.44 18.13 3.78
C VAL A 78 10.07 18.14 3.11
N GLY A 79 9.00 18.04 3.92
CA GLY A 79 7.62 18.10 3.43
C GLY A 79 7.31 19.40 2.69
N VAL A 80 7.71 20.55 3.23
CA VAL A 80 7.48 21.86 2.62
C VAL A 80 8.26 22.01 1.30
N ALA A 81 9.51 21.55 1.25
CA ALA A 81 10.29 21.54 0.00
C ALA A 81 9.64 20.65 -1.07
N MET A 82 9.20 19.45 -0.67
CA MET A 82 8.50 18.50 -1.54
C MET A 82 7.16 19.05 -2.03
N SER A 83 6.42 19.74 -1.17
CA SER A 83 5.14 20.36 -1.52
C SER A 83 5.29 21.47 -2.57
N GLU A 84 6.35 22.27 -2.55
CA GLU A 84 6.62 23.26 -3.61
C GLU A 84 6.86 22.59 -4.98
N ILE A 85 7.65 21.52 -4.97
CA ILE A 85 7.98 20.76 -6.19
C ILE A 85 6.72 20.06 -6.72
N CYS A 86 5.97 19.39 -5.84
CA CYS A 86 4.71 18.72 -6.17
C CYS A 86 3.67 19.68 -6.73
N SER A 87 3.58 20.89 -6.18
CA SER A 87 2.63 21.92 -6.65
C SER A 87 2.96 22.38 -8.07
N SER A 88 4.25 22.43 -8.40
CA SER A 88 4.75 22.90 -9.69
C SER A 88 4.71 21.80 -10.76
N PHE A 89 4.84 20.53 -10.35
CA PHE A 89 4.91 19.37 -11.25
C PHE A 89 4.03 18.21 -10.75
N PRO A 90 2.69 18.33 -10.72
CA PRO A 90 1.80 17.27 -10.23
C PRO A 90 1.63 16.15 -11.28
N THR A 91 2.62 15.27 -11.41
CA THR A 91 2.67 14.19 -12.41
C THR A 91 3.04 12.85 -11.78
N THR A 92 2.51 11.76 -12.33
CA THR A 92 2.74 10.36 -11.94
C THR A 92 4.15 9.98 -12.37
N GLY A 93 4.93 9.40 -11.45
CA GLY A 93 6.38 9.28 -11.58
C GLY A 93 7.17 10.40 -10.88
N SER A 94 6.46 11.29 -10.19
CA SER A 94 6.89 12.18 -9.11
C SER A 94 8.42 12.42 -9.01
N LEU A 95 9.09 11.82 -8.04
CA LEU A 95 10.45 12.12 -7.58
C LEU A 95 11.51 11.98 -8.68
N TYR A 96 11.51 10.88 -9.44
CA TYR A 96 12.46 10.71 -10.55
C TYR A 96 12.17 11.68 -11.71
N PHE A 97 10.90 12.01 -11.96
CA PHE A 97 10.53 13.02 -12.94
C PHE A 97 10.96 14.43 -12.50
N TRP A 98 10.72 14.78 -11.23
CA TRP A 98 11.14 16.05 -10.63
C TRP A 98 12.65 16.19 -10.67
N ALA A 99 13.38 15.13 -10.33
CA ALA A 99 14.83 15.08 -10.41
C ALA A 99 15.33 15.36 -11.83
N ALA A 100 14.73 14.72 -12.85
CA ALA A 100 15.08 15.00 -14.25
C ALA A 100 14.80 16.45 -14.66
N HIS A 101 13.63 16.99 -14.29
CA HIS A 101 13.22 18.31 -14.72
C HIS A 101 14.04 19.42 -14.05
N LEU A 102 14.26 19.32 -12.73
CA LEU A 102 14.97 20.31 -11.94
C LEU A 102 16.48 20.33 -12.23
N ALA A 103 17.08 19.17 -12.54
CA ALA A 103 18.51 19.09 -12.87
C ALA A 103 18.84 19.54 -14.31
N GLY A 104 17.82 19.85 -15.12
CA GLY A 104 17.98 20.37 -16.48
C GLY A 104 18.46 19.33 -17.50
N PRO A 105 18.69 19.72 -18.76
CA PRO A 105 18.91 18.79 -19.86
C PRO A 105 20.23 18.00 -19.77
N ARG A 106 21.25 18.55 -19.10
CA ARG A 106 22.58 17.93 -18.99
C ARG A 106 22.64 16.88 -17.88
N TRP A 107 22.08 17.18 -16.71
CA TRP A 107 22.15 16.32 -15.52
C TRP A 107 20.83 15.58 -15.24
N GLY A 108 19.74 15.94 -15.91
CA GLY A 108 18.41 15.36 -15.73
C GLY A 108 18.37 13.83 -15.82
N PRO A 109 18.91 13.20 -16.89
CA PRO A 109 18.93 11.75 -16.99
C PRO A 109 19.69 11.08 -15.84
N PHE A 110 20.80 11.67 -15.38
CA PHE A 110 21.58 11.14 -14.28
C PHE A 110 20.85 11.27 -12.94
N ALA A 111 20.31 12.46 -12.64
CA ALA A 111 19.57 12.73 -11.42
C ALA A 111 18.33 11.82 -11.31
N SER A 112 17.59 11.66 -12.41
CA SER A 112 16.46 10.73 -12.47
C SER A 112 16.86 9.28 -12.27
N TRP A 113 18.00 8.85 -12.83
CA TRP A 113 18.52 7.50 -12.63
C TRP A 113 18.85 7.23 -11.17
N CYS A 114 19.59 8.12 -10.51
CA CYS A 114 19.92 7.98 -9.10
C CYS A 114 18.67 7.97 -8.22
N CYS A 115 17.72 8.89 -8.48
CA CYS A 115 16.46 8.97 -7.75
C CYS A 115 15.64 7.68 -7.86
N ALA A 116 15.39 7.21 -9.09
CA ALA A 116 14.57 6.03 -9.34
C ALA A 116 15.15 4.77 -8.68
N TRP A 117 16.47 4.58 -8.73
CA TRP A 117 17.11 3.41 -8.13
C TRP A 117 17.15 3.47 -6.60
N LEU A 118 17.37 4.65 -6.01
CA LEU A 118 17.28 4.83 -4.56
C LEU A 118 15.86 4.51 -4.07
N GLU A 119 14.84 5.06 -4.73
CA GLU A 119 13.44 4.77 -4.42
C GLU A 119 13.09 3.29 -4.59
N THR A 120 13.57 2.65 -5.66
CA THR A 120 13.34 1.22 -5.92
C THR A 120 13.96 0.35 -4.82
N ILE A 121 15.22 0.61 -4.45
CA ILE A 121 15.92 -0.10 -3.37
C ILE A 121 15.16 0.09 -2.05
N GLY A 122 14.74 1.33 -1.78
CA GLY A 122 13.98 1.64 -0.58
C GLY A 122 12.62 0.95 -0.55
N LEU A 123 11.88 0.93 -1.67
CA LEU A 123 10.57 0.29 -1.78
C LEU A 123 10.65 -1.22 -1.54
N VAL A 124 11.58 -1.90 -2.23
CA VAL A 124 11.78 -3.35 -2.08
C VAL A 124 12.18 -3.71 -0.66
N SER A 125 13.08 -2.96 -0.06
CA SER A 125 13.50 -3.19 1.33
C SER A 125 12.37 -2.86 2.31
N GLY A 126 11.54 -1.86 2.00
CA GLY A 126 10.37 -1.48 2.79
C GLY A 126 9.30 -2.57 2.83
N VAL A 127 9.08 -3.29 1.72
CA VAL A 127 8.23 -4.50 1.70
C VAL A 127 8.78 -5.56 2.65
N GLY A 128 10.10 -5.77 2.64
CA GLY A 128 10.76 -6.66 3.60
C GLY A 128 10.61 -6.21 5.06
N ALA A 129 10.82 -4.92 5.36
CA ALA A 129 10.67 -4.39 6.71
C ALA A 129 9.23 -4.56 7.24
N GLN A 130 8.24 -4.35 6.37
CA GLN A 130 6.83 -4.60 6.68
C GLN A 130 6.55 -6.08 6.92
N ALA A 131 7.05 -6.97 6.07
CA ALA A 131 6.83 -8.42 6.21
C ALA A 131 7.48 -8.96 7.50
N TYR A 132 8.63 -8.42 7.90
CA TYR A 132 9.26 -8.72 9.18
C TYR A 132 8.39 -8.26 10.35
N SER A 133 7.91 -7.01 10.31
CA SER A 133 7.06 -6.44 11.36
C SER A 133 5.75 -7.22 11.53
N ALA A 134 5.13 -7.62 10.42
CA ALA A 134 3.96 -8.50 10.41
C ALA A 134 4.27 -9.87 11.03
N SER A 135 5.39 -10.49 10.63
CA SER A 135 5.80 -11.81 11.13
C SER A 135 6.11 -11.80 12.63
N GLN A 136 6.78 -10.75 13.13
CA GLN A 136 7.08 -10.59 14.54
C GLN A 136 5.81 -10.42 15.37
N SER A 137 4.83 -9.72 14.82
CA SER A 137 3.56 -9.52 15.52
C SER A 137 2.74 -10.80 15.52
N LEU A 138 2.70 -11.52 14.40
CA LEU A 138 2.07 -12.84 14.32
C LEU A 138 2.74 -13.85 15.27
N GLN A 139 4.06 -13.82 15.41
CA GLN A 139 4.78 -14.63 16.40
C GLN A 139 4.30 -14.31 17.82
N MET A 140 4.17 -13.03 18.18
CA MET A 140 3.67 -12.63 19.50
C MET A 140 2.21 -13.03 19.72
N ILE A 141 1.37 -12.95 18.69
CA ILE A 141 0.00 -13.46 18.74
C ILE A 141 0.00 -14.94 19.07
N ILE A 142 0.76 -15.74 18.32
CA ILE A 142 0.79 -17.19 18.49
C ILE A 142 1.31 -17.53 19.89
N LEU A 143 2.40 -16.89 20.32
CA LEU A 143 2.99 -17.08 21.64
C LEU A 143 1.96 -16.82 22.75
N LEU A 144 1.30 -15.67 22.71
CA LEU A 144 0.35 -15.26 23.74
C LEU A 144 -0.99 -16.01 23.67
N ALA A 145 -1.38 -16.50 22.50
CA ALA A 145 -2.58 -17.32 22.32
C ALA A 145 -2.40 -18.76 22.80
N THR A 146 -1.16 -19.27 22.75
CA THR A 146 -0.81 -20.64 23.16
C THR A 146 -0.26 -20.72 24.59
N GLY A 147 -0.06 -19.57 25.25
CA GLY A 147 0.46 -19.47 26.60
C GLY A 147 1.23 -18.17 26.78
N THR A 148 2.41 -18.25 27.38
CA THR A 148 3.44 -17.19 27.38
C THR A 148 4.79 -17.86 27.20
N ASN A 149 5.86 -17.10 26.95
CA ASN A 149 7.20 -17.66 26.85
C ASN A 149 7.60 -18.47 28.11
N THR A 150 7.16 -18.05 29.30
CA THR A 150 7.35 -18.77 30.57
C THR A 150 6.29 -19.83 30.84
N GLY A 151 5.09 -19.67 30.29
CA GLY A 151 3.93 -20.53 30.47
C GLY A 151 3.81 -21.65 29.45
N GLY A 152 4.90 -22.02 28.75
CA GLY A 152 4.90 -23.10 27.75
C GLY A 152 4.25 -22.74 26.40
N GLY A 153 4.06 -21.45 26.13
CA GLY A 153 3.56 -20.95 24.86
C GLY A 153 4.52 -21.19 23.70
N TYR A 154 3.98 -21.31 22.49
CA TYR A 154 4.76 -21.61 21.29
C TYR A 154 5.50 -20.37 20.77
N TYR A 155 6.80 -20.31 21.04
CA TYR A 155 7.68 -19.32 20.43
C TYR A 155 8.21 -19.81 19.09
N ALA A 156 7.83 -19.15 17.98
CA ALA A 156 8.20 -19.61 16.64
C ALA A 156 9.74 -19.65 16.47
N SER A 157 10.26 -20.78 15.99
CA SER A 157 11.68 -20.91 15.67
C SER A 157 12.07 -20.00 14.50
N ARG A 158 13.36 -19.70 14.31
CA ARG A 158 13.84 -18.84 13.20
C ARG A 158 13.35 -19.31 11.82
N GLY A 159 13.23 -20.63 11.61
CA GLY A 159 12.71 -21.20 10.36
C GLY A 159 11.20 -20.98 10.17
N VAL A 160 10.42 -21.07 11.24
CA VAL A 160 8.98 -20.78 11.21
C VAL A 160 8.75 -19.27 11.04
N PHE A 161 9.55 -18.44 11.71
CA PHE A 161 9.54 -16.99 11.51
C PHE A 161 9.80 -16.60 10.04
N LEU A 162 10.84 -17.19 9.43
CA LEU A 162 11.12 -16.96 8.01
C LEU A 162 9.96 -17.44 7.12
N SER A 163 9.33 -18.57 7.45
CA SER A 163 8.15 -19.06 6.72
C SER A 163 6.98 -18.08 6.80
N MET A 164 6.73 -17.46 7.96
CA MET A 164 5.71 -16.41 8.12
C MET A 164 6.05 -15.18 7.27
N TYR A 165 7.32 -14.75 7.28
CA TYR A 165 7.83 -13.63 6.48
C TYR A 165 7.62 -13.84 4.98
N ILE A 166 7.98 -15.04 4.49
CA ILE A 166 7.77 -15.42 3.09
C ILE A 166 6.26 -15.48 2.80
N GLY A 167 5.47 -16.06 3.70
CA GLY A 167 4.01 -16.14 3.58
C GLY A 167 3.35 -14.76 3.39
N PHE A 168 3.65 -13.79 4.26
CA PHE A 168 3.14 -12.42 4.13
C PHE A 168 3.57 -11.78 2.82
N THR A 169 4.84 -11.92 2.43
CA THR A 169 5.37 -11.36 1.18
C THR A 169 4.62 -11.93 -0.04
N LEU A 170 4.35 -13.24 -0.07
CA LEU A 170 3.61 -13.90 -1.15
C LEU A 170 2.13 -13.50 -1.16
N ILE A 171 1.50 -13.36 0.01
CA ILE A 171 0.12 -12.88 0.14
C ILE A 171 0.01 -11.47 -0.44
N TRP A 172 0.90 -10.56 -0.05
CA TRP A 172 0.90 -9.18 -0.55
C TRP A 172 1.22 -9.09 -2.04
N ALA A 173 2.14 -9.91 -2.55
CA ALA A 173 2.41 -9.99 -3.98
C ALA A 173 1.18 -10.46 -4.78
N THR A 174 0.45 -11.43 -4.22
CA THR A 174 -0.81 -11.91 -4.80
C THR A 174 -1.88 -10.81 -4.75
N LEU A 175 -2.02 -10.12 -3.61
CA LEU A 175 -2.97 -9.02 -3.46
C LEU A 175 -2.70 -7.88 -4.45
N ASN A 176 -1.43 -7.54 -4.66
CA ASN A 176 -1.00 -6.54 -5.62
C ASN A 176 -1.09 -7.01 -7.09
N THR A 177 -1.55 -8.24 -7.35
CA THR A 177 -1.85 -8.73 -8.71
C THR A 177 -3.32 -8.51 -9.10
N PHE A 178 -4.21 -8.17 -8.14
CA PHE A 178 -5.62 -7.88 -8.42
C PHE A 178 -5.85 -6.47 -9.02
N ALA A 179 -7.06 -6.22 -9.53
CA ALA A 179 -7.42 -4.94 -10.15
C ALA A 179 -7.32 -3.76 -9.16
N LEU A 180 -6.91 -2.58 -9.65
CA LEU A 180 -6.66 -1.36 -8.87
C LEU A 180 -7.85 -0.95 -7.97
N GLU A 181 -9.09 -1.21 -8.38
CA GLU A 181 -10.29 -0.90 -7.59
C GLU A 181 -10.34 -1.69 -6.26
N VAL A 182 -9.85 -2.93 -6.26
CA VAL A 182 -9.77 -3.77 -5.06
C VAL A 182 -8.70 -3.24 -4.10
N ILE A 183 -7.55 -2.83 -4.65
CA ILE A 183 -6.45 -2.24 -3.88
C ILE A 183 -6.89 -0.92 -3.23
N ALA A 184 -7.60 -0.06 -3.97
CA ALA A 184 -8.12 1.20 -3.46
C ALA A 184 -9.14 1.00 -2.31
N PHE A 185 -10.03 0.00 -2.42
CA PHE A 185 -10.96 -0.36 -1.35
C PHE A 185 -10.23 -0.84 -0.08
N PHE A 186 -9.26 -1.75 -0.22
CA PHE A 186 -8.43 -2.18 0.91
C PHE A 186 -7.62 -1.04 1.53
N GLY A 187 -7.15 -0.09 0.72
CA GLY A 187 -6.46 1.11 1.19
C GLY A 187 -7.33 1.98 2.10
N ILE A 188 -8.60 2.18 1.75
CA ILE A 188 -9.54 2.95 2.59
C ILE A 188 -9.85 2.23 3.90
N ILE A 189 -10.06 0.90 3.85
CA ILE A 189 -10.26 0.10 5.08
C ILE A 189 -9.01 0.16 5.95
N SER A 190 -7.83 -0.01 5.36
CA SER A 190 -6.54 0.07 6.06
C SER A 190 -6.36 1.42 6.75
N MET A 191 -6.68 2.53 6.07
CA MET A 191 -6.63 3.87 6.67
C MET A 191 -7.52 3.97 7.92
N TRP A 192 -8.81 3.65 7.79
CA TRP A 192 -9.73 3.75 8.93
C TRP A 192 -9.35 2.80 10.05
N TRP A 193 -8.83 1.62 9.72
CA TRP A 193 -8.36 0.66 10.71
C TRP A 193 -7.14 1.17 11.46
N GLN A 194 -6.16 1.77 10.77
CA GLN A 194 -5.00 2.38 11.41
C GLN A 194 -5.39 3.54 12.33
N VAL A 195 -6.34 4.38 11.91
CA VAL A 195 -6.85 5.48 12.73
C VAL A 195 -7.61 4.95 13.95
N ILE A 196 -8.62 4.09 13.75
CA ILE A 196 -9.47 3.56 14.83
C ILE A 196 -8.63 2.69 15.78
N GLY A 197 -7.88 1.74 15.23
CA GLY A 197 -7.02 0.85 16.00
C GLY A 197 -5.97 1.61 16.81
N GLY A 198 -5.35 2.63 16.23
CA GLY A 198 -4.41 3.48 16.96
C GLY A 198 -5.06 4.35 18.03
N LEU A 199 -6.22 4.97 17.75
CA LEU A 199 -6.97 5.73 18.76
C LEU A 199 -7.38 4.84 19.93
N VAL A 200 -7.81 3.61 19.64
CA VAL A 200 -8.10 2.61 20.66
C VAL A 200 -6.86 2.34 21.52
N VAL A 201 -5.67 2.19 20.94
CA VAL A 201 -4.44 2.04 21.77
C VAL A 201 -4.16 3.29 22.59
N ILE A 202 -4.18 4.46 21.96
CA ILE A 202 -3.85 5.73 22.61
C ILE A 202 -4.74 5.98 23.83
N ILE A 203 -6.03 5.62 23.73
CA ILE A 203 -7.02 5.86 24.79
C ILE A 203 -7.11 4.66 25.75
N MET A 204 -7.27 3.44 25.24
CA MET A 204 -7.58 2.28 26.07
C MET A 204 -6.35 1.75 26.80
N LEU A 205 -5.14 1.83 26.21
CA LEU A 205 -3.97 1.26 26.85
C LEU A 205 -3.66 1.95 28.20
N PRO A 206 -3.63 3.29 28.32
CA PRO A 206 -3.48 3.95 29.62
C PRO A 206 -4.65 3.70 30.58
N LEU A 207 -5.88 3.51 30.07
CA LEU A 207 -7.06 3.22 30.90
C LEU A 207 -7.06 1.79 31.46
N VAL A 208 -6.50 0.84 30.72
CA VAL A 208 -6.40 -0.57 31.13
C VAL A 208 -5.19 -0.77 32.04
N ALA A 209 -4.09 -0.05 31.82
CA ALA A 209 -2.91 -0.11 32.67
C ALA A 209 -3.23 0.32 34.11
N GLN A 210 -3.19 -0.63 35.05
CA GLN A 210 -3.42 -0.35 36.47
C GLN A 210 -2.28 0.45 37.12
N GLN A 211 -1.07 0.31 36.57
CA GLN A 211 0.11 1.05 36.99
C GLN A 211 0.60 1.85 35.79
N THR A 212 0.76 3.15 35.98
CA THR A 212 1.32 4.05 34.97
C THR A 212 2.54 4.75 35.52
N GLN A 213 3.49 5.04 34.64
CA GLN A 213 4.68 5.79 34.99
C GLN A 213 4.33 7.25 35.27
N PRO A 214 5.01 7.89 36.24
CA PRO A 214 4.81 9.32 36.47
C PRO A 214 5.33 10.13 35.26
N ALA A 215 4.76 11.31 35.05
CA ALA A 215 5.20 12.22 33.98
C ALA A 215 6.71 12.56 34.08
N SER A 216 7.27 12.59 35.29
CA SER A 216 8.72 12.76 35.49
C SER A 216 9.53 11.63 34.82
N PHE A 217 9.09 10.38 34.96
CA PHE A 217 9.74 9.27 34.27
C PHE A 217 9.66 9.43 32.76
N VAL A 218 8.46 9.68 32.22
CA VAL A 218 8.24 9.77 30.77
C VAL A 218 9.02 10.92 30.12
N PHE A 219 9.02 12.10 30.73
CA PHE A 219 9.58 13.31 30.13
C PHE A 219 11.01 13.65 30.55
N THR A 220 11.53 13.06 31.64
CA THR A 220 12.86 13.42 32.18
C THR A 220 13.79 12.23 32.38
N HIS A 221 13.29 10.99 32.38
CA HIS A 221 14.16 9.82 32.56
C HIS A 221 15.05 9.61 31.34
N PHE A 222 16.34 9.81 31.54
CA PHE A 222 17.40 9.55 30.57
C PHE A 222 18.28 8.43 31.11
N GLN A 223 18.30 7.30 30.41
CA GLN A 223 19.12 6.16 30.78
C GLN A 223 19.69 5.53 29.50
N THR A 224 21.00 5.41 29.47
CA THR A 224 21.70 4.64 28.44
C THR A 224 21.98 3.24 28.98
N SER A 225 22.00 2.24 28.11
CA SER A 225 22.33 0.85 28.50
C SER A 225 23.60 0.33 27.79
N PRO A 226 24.81 0.83 28.13
CA PRO A 226 26.07 0.44 27.50
C PRO A 226 26.38 -1.05 27.64
N GLU A 227 25.94 -1.69 28.72
CA GLU A 227 26.17 -3.13 28.95
C GLU A 227 25.50 -3.99 27.89
N SER A 228 24.31 -3.57 27.44
CA SER A 228 23.53 -4.29 26.44
C SER A 228 23.78 -3.84 25.00
N THR A 229 24.09 -2.55 24.80
CA THR A 229 24.26 -1.98 23.46
C THR A 229 25.73 -1.83 23.07
N GLY A 230 26.65 -1.87 24.03
CA GLY A 230 28.07 -1.52 23.87
C GLY A 230 28.34 -0.05 23.55
N ILE A 231 27.30 0.81 23.54
CA ILE A 231 27.42 2.22 23.22
C ILE A 231 27.60 3.01 24.52
N SER A 232 28.78 3.58 24.73
CA SER A 232 29.08 4.43 25.89
C SER A 232 28.86 5.92 25.63
N SER A 233 28.85 6.34 24.35
CA SER A 233 28.70 7.74 23.96
C SER A 233 27.25 8.20 24.06
N LYS A 234 26.96 9.13 24.99
CA LYS A 234 25.61 9.70 25.15
C LYS A 234 25.08 10.38 23.88
N PRO A 235 25.85 11.22 23.17
CA PRO A 235 25.38 11.81 21.90
C PRO A 235 25.01 10.74 20.87
N TYR A 236 25.80 9.67 20.77
CA TYR A 236 25.53 8.57 19.86
C TYR A 236 24.24 7.83 20.25
N ALA A 237 24.07 7.52 21.54
CA ALA A 237 22.87 6.90 22.07
C ALA A 237 21.59 7.73 21.77
N ILE A 238 21.67 9.06 21.89
CA ILE A 238 20.56 9.96 21.51
C ILE A 238 20.23 9.84 20.02
N ILE A 239 21.24 9.88 19.14
CA ILE A 239 21.04 9.71 17.68
C ILE A 239 20.35 8.37 17.39
N MET A 240 20.75 7.29 18.06
CA MET A 240 20.14 5.98 17.87
C MET A 240 18.72 5.88 18.45
N SER A 241 18.40 6.63 19.51
CA SER A 241 17.07 6.63 20.12
C SER A 241 15.98 7.27 19.26
N VAL A 242 16.36 8.10 18.27
CA VAL A 242 15.39 8.78 17.39
C VAL A 242 15.16 8.04 16.06
N LEU A 243 15.69 6.83 15.91
CA LEU A 243 15.49 6.01 14.71
C LEU A 243 14.03 5.64 14.50
N LEU A 244 13.29 5.29 15.57
CA LEU A 244 11.84 5.07 15.49
C LEU A 244 11.13 6.25 14.84
N SER A 245 11.36 7.46 15.35
CA SER A 245 10.71 8.68 14.85
C SER A 245 11.05 8.93 13.38
N ASN A 246 12.33 8.78 12.99
CA ASN A 246 12.74 8.95 11.60
C ASN A 246 12.07 7.93 10.66
N TYR A 247 11.93 6.68 11.10
CA TYR A 247 11.29 5.63 10.33
C TYR A 247 9.78 5.87 10.18
N CYS A 248 9.11 6.28 11.26
CA CYS A 248 7.66 6.48 11.25
C CYS A 248 7.20 7.70 10.42
N LEU A 249 8.09 8.67 10.17
CA LEU A 249 7.76 9.97 9.62
C LEU A 249 8.09 10.15 8.12
N TYR A 250 8.42 9.09 7.38
CA TYR A 250 8.55 9.13 5.92
C TYR A 250 7.28 8.61 5.20
N GLY A 251 7.26 8.68 3.86
CA GLY A 251 6.22 8.06 3.02
C GLY A 251 5.03 8.97 2.68
N TYR A 252 5.09 10.22 3.14
CA TYR A 252 4.14 11.27 2.78
C TYR A 252 4.18 11.63 1.27
N ASP A 253 5.23 11.25 0.54
CA ASP A 253 5.36 11.45 -0.90
C ASP A 253 4.45 10.51 -1.72
N SER A 254 3.84 9.50 -1.09
CA SER A 254 2.82 8.63 -1.70
C SER A 254 1.70 9.43 -2.39
N ALA A 255 1.36 10.62 -1.84
CA ALA A 255 0.43 11.56 -2.46
C ALA A 255 0.87 11.97 -3.87
N ALA A 256 2.17 12.21 -4.06
CA ALA A 256 2.76 12.68 -5.31
C ALA A 256 2.74 11.62 -6.42
N HIS A 257 2.74 10.34 -6.07
CA HIS A 257 2.68 9.25 -7.05
C HIS A 257 1.29 9.08 -7.65
N LEU A 258 0.25 9.67 -7.06
CA LEU A 258 -1.15 9.55 -7.48
C LEU A 258 -1.73 10.89 -7.96
N THR A 259 -0.89 11.90 -8.19
CA THR A 259 -1.35 13.24 -8.53
C THR A 259 -2.02 13.34 -9.90
N GLU A 260 -1.67 12.55 -10.91
CA GLU A 260 -2.36 12.68 -12.22
C GLU A 260 -3.80 12.22 -12.19
N GLU A 261 -4.12 11.30 -11.29
CA GLU A 261 -5.48 10.79 -11.11
C GLU A 261 -6.30 11.70 -10.19
N THR A 262 -5.73 12.80 -9.69
CA THR A 262 -6.31 13.66 -8.65
C THR A 262 -6.93 14.93 -9.21
N LYS A 263 -8.13 15.30 -8.73
CA LYS A 263 -8.68 16.65 -8.99
C LYS A 263 -7.84 17.75 -8.35
N GLY A 264 -7.46 18.75 -9.14
CA GLY A 264 -6.70 19.91 -8.64
C GLY A 264 -5.36 19.52 -8.02
N ALA A 265 -4.63 18.62 -8.69
CA ALA A 265 -3.44 17.96 -8.16
C ALA A 265 -2.32 18.92 -7.72
N ASP A 266 -2.22 20.08 -8.38
CA ASP A 266 -1.31 21.19 -8.06
C ASP A 266 -1.54 21.80 -6.66
N ARG A 267 -2.74 21.66 -6.10
CA ARG A 267 -3.08 22.05 -4.72
C ARG A 267 -3.27 20.84 -3.82
N THR A 268 -4.01 19.85 -4.28
CA THR A 268 -4.38 18.66 -3.50
C THR A 268 -3.16 17.85 -3.08
N GLY A 269 -2.16 17.67 -3.96
CA GLY A 269 -0.92 16.95 -3.65
C GLY A 269 -0.12 17.59 -2.52
N PRO A 270 0.27 18.87 -2.64
CA PRO A 270 0.97 19.62 -1.59
C PRO A 270 0.23 19.61 -0.25
N PHE A 271 -1.09 19.81 -0.25
CA PHE A 271 -1.89 19.78 0.96
C PHE A 271 -1.94 18.37 1.58
N ALA A 272 -2.03 17.31 0.77
CA ALA A 272 -2.02 15.94 1.26
C ALA A 272 -0.69 15.61 1.96
N ILE A 273 0.45 15.97 1.35
CA ILE A 273 1.80 15.79 1.95
C ILE A 273 1.86 16.44 3.33
N LEU A 274 1.55 17.74 3.42
CA LEU A 274 1.67 18.49 4.68
C LEU A 274 0.64 18.04 5.73
N SER A 275 -0.58 17.72 5.31
CA SER A 275 -1.63 17.24 6.23
C SER A 275 -1.28 15.88 6.81
N SER A 276 -0.72 14.96 6.00
CA SER A 276 -0.24 13.66 6.48
C SER A 276 0.87 13.82 7.53
N ILE A 277 1.86 14.70 7.29
CA ILE A 277 2.90 15.02 8.27
C ILE A 277 2.26 15.59 9.56
N GLY A 278 1.33 16.53 9.45
CA GLY A 278 0.67 17.13 10.61
C GLY A 278 -0.12 16.12 11.46
N ILE A 279 -0.95 15.29 10.82
CA ILE A 279 -1.76 14.27 11.51
C ILE A 279 -0.85 13.26 12.22
N ILE A 280 0.16 12.74 11.50
CA ILE A 280 1.03 11.71 12.04
C ILE A 280 1.91 12.24 13.18
N SER A 281 2.29 13.53 13.12
CA SER A 281 3.11 14.17 14.16
C SER A 281 2.43 14.12 15.52
N VAL A 282 1.12 14.38 15.56
CA VAL A 282 0.33 14.33 16.79
C VAL A 282 -0.01 12.88 17.15
N PHE A 283 -0.48 12.12 16.17
CA PHE A 283 -0.99 10.77 16.38
C PHE A 283 0.10 9.79 16.83
N GLY A 284 1.25 9.78 16.14
CA GLY A 284 2.38 8.92 16.51
C GLY A 284 3.03 9.34 17.82
N TRP A 285 3.03 10.63 18.15
CA TRP A 285 3.50 11.10 19.47
C TRP A 285 2.58 10.63 20.59
N ALA A 286 1.26 10.76 20.42
CA ALA A 286 0.27 10.25 21.36
C ALA A 286 0.37 8.72 21.53
N TYR A 287 0.64 7.99 20.46
CA TYR A 287 0.88 6.54 20.51
C TYR A 287 2.12 6.18 21.34
N ASN A 288 3.24 6.86 21.09
CA ASN A 288 4.47 6.65 21.87
C ASN A 288 4.28 7.02 23.35
N LEU A 289 3.56 8.12 23.64
CA LEU A 289 3.22 8.49 25.01
C LEU A 289 2.37 7.41 25.68
N ALA A 290 1.32 6.91 25.02
CA ALA A 290 0.47 5.86 25.56
C ALA A 290 1.27 4.60 25.91
N LEU A 291 2.17 4.15 25.03
CA LEU A 291 3.08 3.05 25.32
C LEU A 291 4.00 3.35 26.51
N THR A 292 4.60 4.53 26.55
CA THR A 292 5.61 4.89 27.56
C THR A 292 5.00 5.06 28.95
N PHE A 293 3.81 5.67 29.04
CA PHE A 293 3.07 5.80 30.29
C PHE A 293 2.60 4.45 30.84
N SER A 294 2.34 3.48 29.98
CA SER A 294 1.89 2.14 30.37
C SER A 294 3.01 1.15 30.67
N ILE A 295 4.27 1.58 30.68
CA ILE A 295 5.40 0.74 31.10
C ILE A 295 5.24 0.38 32.58
N LYS A 296 5.18 -0.92 32.88
CA LYS A 296 5.11 -1.40 34.26
C LYS A 296 6.48 -1.45 34.92
N ASP A 297 7.41 -2.20 34.32
CA ASP A 297 8.79 -2.36 34.76
C ASP A 297 9.70 -2.18 33.55
N PHE A 298 10.64 -1.24 33.61
CA PHE A 298 11.50 -0.88 32.50
C PHE A 298 12.55 -1.97 32.18
N ASP A 299 13.14 -2.59 33.20
CA ASP A 299 14.22 -3.55 33.01
C ASP A 299 13.65 -4.90 32.55
N TYR A 300 12.46 -5.26 33.04
CA TYR A 300 11.76 -6.48 32.64
C TYR A 300 11.33 -6.50 31.16
N LEU A 301 11.18 -5.34 30.50
CA LEU A 301 10.82 -5.26 29.07
C LEU A 301 11.80 -6.01 28.16
N TYR A 302 13.04 -6.15 28.60
CA TYR A 302 14.14 -6.68 27.81
C TYR A 302 14.64 -8.05 28.29
N ASP A 303 14.02 -8.62 29.33
CA ASP A 303 14.36 -9.95 29.84
C ASP A 303 13.92 -11.02 28.82
N GLU A 304 14.85 -11.87 28.41
CA GLU A 304 14.59 -13.01 27.52
C GLU A 304 13.64 -14.03 28.15
N ASN A 305 13.47 -13.99 29.47
CA ASN A 305 12.56 -14.82 30.24
C ASN A 305 11.25 -14.11 30.59
N ASN A 306 10.97 -12.91 30.07
CA ASN A 306 9.64 -12.32 30.21
C ASN A 306 8.61 -13.05 29.33
N GLU A 307 7.33 -12.70 29.47
CA GLU A 307 6.20 -13.39 28.84
C GLU A 307 6.21 -13.31 27.31
N THR A 308 6.91 -12.31 26.75
CA THR A 308 7.08 -12.09 25.30
C THR A 308 8.50 -12.40 24.79
N GLY A 309 9.37 -12.95 25.65
CA GLY A 309 10.76 -13.29 25.35
C GLY A 309 11.68 -12.10 25.05
N GLY A 310 11.33 -10.90 25.54
CA GLY A 310 12.09 -9.66 25.32
C GLY A 310 12.13 -9.19 23.86
N ALA A 311 11.37 -9.83 22.98
CA ALA A 311 11.52 -9.71 21.54
C ALA A 311 10.71 -8.56 20.92
N LEU A 312 9.56 -8.21 21.50
CA LEU A 312 8.74 -7.07 21.07
C LEU A 312 8.23 -6.29 22.28
N VAL A 313 8.99 -5.29 22.71
CA VAL A 313 8.69 -4.46 23.90
C VAL A 313 7.24 -3.95 23.97
N PRO A 314 6.63 -3.41 22.88
CA PRO A 314 5.22 -3.01 22.93
C PRO A 314 4.25 -4.15 23.21
N ALA A 315 4.55 -5.39 22.81
CA ALA A 315 3.73 -6.54 23.16
C ALA A 315 3.77 -6.85 24.66
N GLN A 316 4.94 -6.71 25.30
CA GLN A 316 5.08 -6.85 26.76
C GLN A 316 4.26 -5.79 27.50
N ILE A 317 4.37 -4.52 27.10
CA ILE A 317 3.62 -3.41 27.72
C ILE A 317 2.11 -3.67 27.68
N ILE A 318 1.61 -4.15 26.54
CA ILE A 318 0.19 -4.46 26.37
C ILE A 318 -0.20 -5.70 27.17
N TYR A 319 0.65 -6.73 27.20
CA TYR A 319 0.44 -7.91 28.06
C TYR A 319 0.33 -7.51 29.53
N ASP A 320 1.27 -6.72 30.06
CA ASP A 320 1.31 -6.27 31.45
C ASP A 320 0.05 -5.48 31.84
N ALA A 321 -0.41 -4.59 30.96
CA ALA A 321 -1.62 -3.80 31.18
C ALA A 321 -2.87 -4.70 31.29
N PHE A 322 -3.07 -5.62 30.34
CA PHE A 322 -4.24 -6.49 30.31
C PHE A 322 -4.21 -7.57 31.39
N TYR A 323 -3.06 -8.20 31.60
CA TYR A 323 -2.89 -9.20 32.65
C TYR A 323 -3.02 -8.57 34.03
N GLY A 324 -2.42 -7.40 34.27
CA GLY A 324 -2.59 -6.69 35.54
C GLY A 324 -4.05 -6.36 35.84
N ARG A 325 -4.83 -5.94 34.83
CA ARG A 325 -6.23 -5.57 35.04
C ARG A 325 -7.22 -6.73 35.12
N TYR A 326 -7.06 -7.73 34.25
CA TYR A 326 -8.06 -8.78 34.05
C TYR A 326 -7.56 -10.18 34.44
N HIS A 327 -6.30 -10.31 34.86
CA HIS A 327 -5.63 -11.61 35.09
C HIS A 327 -5.71 -12.56 33.89
N ASN A 328 -5.90 -12.01 32.69
CA ASN A 328 -6.08 -12.74 31.44
C ASN A 328 -5.48 -11.95 30.28
N SER A 329 -4.61 -12.58 29.50
CA SER A 329 -3.92 -12.00 28.34
C SER A 329 -4.72 -12.07 27.04
N ALA A 330 -5.91 -12.68 27.05
CA ALA A 330 -6.77 -12.80 25.87
C ALA A 330 -7.06 -11.44 25.22
N GLY A 331 -7.13 -10.35 25.98
CA GLY A 331 -7.28 -8.99 25.43
C GLY A 331 -6.07 -8.51 24.63
N ALA A 332 -4.85 -8.86 25.03
CA ALA A 332 -3.62 -8.56 24.29
C ALA A 332 -3.50 -9.42 23.01
N VAL A 333 -4.01 -10.65 23.05
CA VAL A 333 -4.09 -11.57 21.90
C VAL A 333 -5.18 -11.12 20.92
N ILE A 334 -6.39 -10.80 21.39
CA ILE A 334 -7.48 -10.24 20.58
C ILE A 334 -7.07 -8.89 19.99
N TYR A 335 -6.23 -8.12 20.67
CA TYR A 335 -5.64 -6.88 20.16
C TYR A 335 -4.63 -7.13 19.03
N ALA A 336 -3.71 -8.07 19.21
CA ALA A 336 -2.74 -8.40 18.18
C ALA A 336 -3.41 -9.11 16.98
N LEU A 337 -4.48 -9.90 17.22
CA LEU A 337 -5.38 -10.46 16.20
C LEU A 337 -6.36 -9.45 15.58
N SER A 338 -6.71 -8.36 16.26
CA SER A 338 -7.54 -7.32 15.67
C SER A 338 -6.69 -6.45 14.75
N ARG A 339 -5.41 -6.24 15.08
CA ARG A 339 -4.46 -5.53 14.21
C ARG A 339 -4.30 -6.18 12.84
N ASP A 340 -4.36 -7.51 12.78
CA ASP A 340 -4.17 -8.30 11.57
C ASP A 340 -5.48 -9.07 11.28
N ASN A 341 -6.30 -8.61 10.31
CA ASN A 341 -7.50 -9.33 9.84
C ASN A 341 -7.20 -10.81 9.55
N GLY A 342 -7.36 -11.68 10.56
CA GLY A 342 -7.03 -13.09 10.51
C GLY A 342 -8.24 -13.95 10.82
N ILE A 343 -8.77 -14.63 9.80
CA ILE A 343 -9.53 -15.87 9.99
C ILE A 343 -9.22 -16.91 8.88
N PRO A 344 -9.39 -18.22 9.17
CA PRO A 344 -8.90 -19.37 8.40
C PRO A 344 -9.81 -19.76 7.21
N PHE A 345 -9.41 -20.78 6.43
CA PHE A 345 -9.94 -21.32 5.14
C PHE A 345 -9.17 -20.91 3.86
N SER A 346 -7.97 -21.48 3.72
CA SER A 346 -6.98 -21.22 2.66
C SER A 346 -7.22 -21.72 1.19
N PRO A 347 -8.20 -22.57 0.78
CA PRO A 347 -8.19 -23.08 -0.61
C PRO A 347 -9.07 -22.39 -1.68
N ILE A 348 -9.91 -21.40 -1.35
CA ILE A 348 -11.09 -21.00 -2.19
C ILE A 348 -10.81 -19.93 -3.28
N TRP A 349 -9.61 -19.36 -3.40
CA TRP A 349 -9.46 -18.05 -4.09
C TRP A 349 -8.58 -18.05 -5.36
N ARG A 350 -8.66 -19.08 -6.21
CA ARG A 350 -7.83 -19.19 -7.42
C ARG A 350 -8.61 -19.36 -8.73
N LYS A 351 -8.78 -18.26 -9.49
CA LYS A 351 -8.22 -18.04 -10.85
C LYS A 351 -8.63 -16.67 -11.43
N LEU A 352 -7.64 -15.92 -11.96
CA LEU A 352 -7.81 -14.62 -12.65
C LEU A 352 -7.47 -14.69 -14.14
N HIS A 353 -8.10 -13.77 -14.88
CA HIS A 353 -8.12 -13.59 -16.34
C HIS A 353 -7.21 -12.41 -16.79
N PRO A 354 -6.69 -12.38 -18.04
CA PRO A 354 -5.46 -11.67 -18.46
C PRO A 354 -5.62 -10.17 -18.78
N LYS A 355 -6.24 -9.36 -17.90
CA LYS A 355 -6.45 -7.90 -18.11
C LYS A 355 -6.12 -7.02 -16.89
N SER A 356 -5.28 -7.44 -15.95
CA SER A 356 -4.84 -6.56 -14.86
C SER A 356 -3.93 -5.47 -15.44
N LYS A 357 -4.38 -4.20 -15.46
CA LYS A 357 -3.56 -3.02 -15.79
C LYS A 357 -2.50 -2.73 -14.70
N VAL A 358 -1.90 -3.78 -14.13
CA VAL A 358 -0.93 -3.75 -13.03
C VAL A 358 0.30 -4.54 -13.50
N PRO A 359 1.53 -4.03 -13.31
CA PRO A 359 2.75 -4.69 -13.77
C PRO A 359 3.09 -5.91 -12.90
N VAL A 360 2.40 -7.03 -13.12
CA VAL A 360 2.51 -8.27 -12.34
C VAL A 360 3.97 -8.73 -12.20
N ASN A 361 4.75 -8.69 -13.28
CA ASN A 361 6.16 -9.09 -13.25
C ASN A 361 7.01 -8.24 -12.30
N ALA A 362 6.71 -6.94 -12.16
CA ALA A 362 7.41 -6.05 -11.23
C ALA A 362 7.06 -6.38 -9.78
N VAL A 363 5.78 -6.68 -9.49
CA VAL A 363 5.32 -7.10 -8.16
C VAL A 363 6.04 -8.36 -7.70
N TRP A 364 6.13 -9.38 -8.56
CA TRP A 364 6.82 -10.64 -8.24
C TRP A 364 8.34 -10.48 -8.13
N LEU A 365 8.95 -9.58 -8.91
CA LEU A 365 10.37 -9.25 -8.75
C LEU A 365 10.65 -8.60 -7.38
N CYS A 366 9.84 -7.63 -6.97
CA CYS A 366 9.95 -7.01 -5.65
C CYS A 366 9.77 -8.04 -4.53
N ALA A 367 8.79 -8.95 -4.66
CA ALA A 367 8.56 -10.03 -3.72
C ALA A 367 9.76 -10.99 -3.61
N ALA A 368 10.34 -11.38 -4.76
CA ALA A 368 11.50 -12.27 -4.79
C ALA A 368 12.74 -11.63 -4.12
N ILE A 369 13.03 -10.36 -4.42
CA ILE A 369 14.16 -9.66 -3.78
C ILE A 369 13.91 -9.47 -2.29
N SER A 370 12.68 -9.15 -1.88
CA SER A 370 12.30 -9.06 -0.46
C SER A 370 12.49 -10.39 0.28
N ILE A 371 12.15 -11.51 -0.34
CA ILE A 371 12.40 -12.86 0.21
C ILE A 371 13.90 -13.11 0.38
N ILE A 372 14.71 -12.75 -0.63
CA ILE A 372 16.18 -12.89 -0.58
C ILE A 372 16.77 -12.05 0.57
N LEU A 373 16.31 -10.82 0.76
CA LEU A 373 16.74 -9.95 1.86
C LEU A 373 16.39 -10.53 3.24
N GLY A 374 15.35 -11.37 3.35
CA GLY A 374 14.94 -12.04 4.58
C GLY A 374 15.68 -13.34 4.89
N LEU A 375 16.34 -13.99 3.93
CA LEU A 375 17.07 -15.26 4.15
C LEU A 375 18.11 -15.20 5.30
N PRO A 376 18.86 -14.09 5.51
CA PRO A 376 19.79 -13.99 6.63
C PRO A 376 19.17 -14.13 8.01
N ILE A 377 17.84 -14.03 8.18
CA ILE A 377 17.12 -14.20 9.47
C ILE A 377 17.49 -15.54 10.14
N LEU A 378 17.81 -16.57 9.34
CA LEU A 378 18.21 -17.88 9.87
C LEU A 378 19.51 -17.85 10.70
N LYS A 379 20.39 -16.87 10.48
CA LYS A 379 21.75 -16.85 11.07
C LYS A 379 22.14 -15.53 11.74
N MET A 380 21.48 -14.43 11.41
CA MET A 380 21.86 -13.08 11.81
C MET A 380 20.79 -12.45 12.70
N ASP A 381 21.20 -11.67 13.71
CA ASP A 381 20.28 -11.12 14.72
C ASP A 381 19.83 -9.67 14.38
N VAL A 382 20.51 -9.03 13.43
CA VAL A 382 20.33 -7.62 13.05
C VAL A 382 19.66 -7.43 11.68
N VAL A 383 18.97 -8.45 11.17
CA VAL A 383 18.39 -8.44 9.82
C VAL A 383 17.29 -7.39 9.69
N PHE A 384 16.41 -7.28 10.67
CA PHE A 384 15.36 -6.27 10.68
C PHE A 384 15.96 -4.86 10.58
N THR A 385 16.92 -4.54 11.44
CA THR A 385 17.59 -3.24 11.44
C THR A 385 18.29 -2.97 10.11
N ALA A 386 18.94 -3.97 9.51
CA ALA A 386 19.59 -3.82 8.20
C ALA A 386 18.57 -3.56 7.08
N ILE A 387 17.50 -4.37 6.95
CA ILE A 387 16.45 -4.19 5.94
C ILE A 387 15.80 -2.80 6.10
N LEU A 388 15.51 -2.42 7.34
CA LEU A 388 14.91 -1.15 7.68
C LEU A 388 15.81 0.05 7.33
N SER A 389 17.11 -0.05 7.62
CA SER A 389 18.09 0.96 7.24
C SER A 389 18.21 1.12 5.73
N ILE A 390 18.22 0.00 4.98
CA ILE A 390 18.24 0.04 3.51
C ILE A 390 16.95 0.70 2.98
N SER A 391 15.79 0.36 3.55
CA SER A 391 14.50 0.97 3.22
C SER A 391 14.53 2.49 3.41
N THR A 392 14.93 2.93 4.59
CA THR A 392 14.92 4.34 4.98
C THR A 392 15.90 5.15 4.14
N VAL A 393 17.13 4.66 3.96
CA VAL A 393 18.15 5.35 3.14
C VAL A 393 17.73 5.41 1.68
N GLY A 394 17.12 4.35 1.14
CA GLY A 394 16.64 4.34 -0.24
C GLY A 394 15.56 5.39 -0.49
N TRP A 395 14.52 5.44 0.34
CA TRP A 395 13.44 6.42 0.18
C TRP A 395 13.88 7.85 0.48
N VAL A 396 14.44 8.09 1.67
CA VAL A 396 14.82 9.43 2.10
C VAL A 396 15.96 9.98 1.22
N GLY A 397 16.87 9.10 0.77
CA GLY A 397 17.90 9.45 -0.21
C GLY A 397 17.32 9.82 -1.58
N GLY A 398 16.22 9.19 -1.99
CA GLY A 398 15.45 9.59 -3.17
C GLY A 398 14.97 11.04 -3.08
N TYR A 399 14.46 11.47 -1.92
CA TYR A 399 14.00 12.85 -1.69
C TYR A 399 15.13 13.88 -1.81
N ALA A 400 16.35 13.51 -1.44
CA ALA A 400 17.50 14.42 -1.50
C ALA A 400 17.79 14.90 -2.92
N VAL A 401 17.55 14.07 -3.95
CA VAL A 401 17.89 14.41 -5.34
C VAL A 401 17.08 15.61 -5.87
N PRO A 402 15.73 15.59 -5.90
CA PRO A 402 14.96 16.74 -6.36
C PRO A 402 15.06 17.95 -5.39
N ILE A 403 15.21 17.74 -4.09
CA ILE A 403 15.40 18.84 -3.13
C ILE A 403 16.73 19.57 -3.37
N PHE A 404 17.81 18.82 -3.61
CA PHE A 404 19.11 19.39 -3.96
C PHE A 404 19.05 20.09 -5.33
N ALA A 405 18.39 19.48 -6.31
CA ALA A 405 18.20 20.11 -7.61
C ALA A 405 17.41 21.43 -7.47
N ARG A 406 16.35 21.48 -6.64
CA ARG A 406 15.59 22.70 -6.35
C ARG A 406 16.43 23.76 -5.62
N LEU A 407 17.32 23.35 -4.71
CA LEU A 407 18.24 24.24 -4.00
C LEU A 407 19.21 24.97 -4.95
N VAL A 408 19.75 24.23 -5.92
CA VAL A 408 20.76 24.74 -6.87
C VAL A 408 20.14 25.48 -8.05
N MET A 409 18.94 25.08 -8.48
CA MET A 409 18.25 25.67 -9.63
C MET A 409 18.06 27.19 -9.49
N GLU A 410 18.34 27.93 -10.55
CA GLU A 410 18.06 29.37 -10.59
C GLU A 410 16.56 29.65 -10.66
N GLU A 411 16.11 30.71 -9.99
CA GLU A 411 14.67 30.95 -9.84
C GLU A 411 13.99 31.28 -11.17
N ARG A 412 14.70 31.94 -12.10
CA ARG A 412 14.21 32.24 -13.45
C ARG A 412 13.82 31.00 -14.25
N ASN A 413 14.38 29.84 -13.92
CA ASN A 413 14.13 28.58 -14.63
C ASN A 413 13.00 27.77 -13.98
N PHE A 414 12.58 28.14 -12.76
CA PHE A 414 11.54 27.44 -12.02
C PHE A 414 10.18 28.05 -12.34
N LYS A 415 9.20 27.20 -12.67
CA LYS A 415 7.81 27.61 -12.89
C LYS A 415 7.02 27.33 -11.61
N PRO A 416 6.59 28.36 -10.86
CA PRO A 416 5.93 28.15 -9.58
C PRO A 416 4.50 27.61 -9.76
N GLY A 417 4.14 26.62 -8.95
CA GLY A 417 2.75 26.21 -8.71
C GLY A 417 2.04 27.08 -7.68
N PRO A 418 0.77 26.78 -7.35
CA PRO A 418 -0.01 27.48 -6.32
C PRO A 418 0.66 27.56 -4.94
N PHE A 419 1.42 26.54 -4.55
CA PHE A 419 2.22 26.52 -3.33
C PHE A 419 3.68 26.83 -3.67
N TYR A 420 4.15 28.01 -3.27
CA TYR A 420 5.44 28.55 -3.68
C TYR A 420 6.19 29.21 -2.52
N LEU A 421 7.48 28.88 -2.35
CA LEU A 421 8.28 29.32 -1.20
C LEU A 421 9.03 30.63 -1.42
N GLY A 422 9.14 31.07 -2.68
CA GLY A 422 9.86 32.29 -3.03
C GLY A 422 11.29 32.30 -2.48
N ARG A 423 11.63 33.33 -1.70
CA ARG A 423 12.97 33.50 -1.13
C ARG A 423 13.30 32.46 -0.06
N ALA A 424 12.30 31.88 0.60
CA ALA A 424 12.50 30.89 1.65
C ALA A 424 12.94 29.51 1.13
N ARG A 425 12.87 29.27 -0.20
CA ARG A 425 13.25 27.98 -0.80
C ARG A 425 14.67 27.52 -0.44
N ARG A 426 15.65 28.44 -0.45
CA ARG A 426 17.06 28.09 -0.24
C ARG A 426 17.32 27.61 1.19
N PRO A 427 16.95 28.36 2.25
CA PRO A 427 17.14 27.86 3.60
C PRO A 427 16.32 26.60 3.87
N ILE A 428 15.08 26.50 3.34
CA ILE A 428 14.25 25.31 3.55
C ILE A 428 14.85 24.07 2.88
N CYS A 429 15.21 24.14 1.60
CA CYS A 429 15.83 23.01 0.89
C CYS A 429 17.19 22.64 1.47
N LEU A 430 17.98 23.61 1.97
CA LEU A 430 19.25 23.33 2.63
C LEU A 430 19.05 22.55 3.93
N VAL A 431 18.15 23.01 4.80
CA VAL A 431 17.84 22.30 6.06
C VAL A 431 17.27 20.91 5.76
N ALA A 432 16.36 20.80 4.80
CA ALA A 432 15.82 19.51 4.36
C ALA A 432 16.91 18.56 3.86
N PHE A 433 17.83 19.04 3.02
CA PHE A 433 18.93 18.23 2.48
C PHE A 433 19.91 17.78 3.57
N LEU A 434 20.26 18.68 4.50
CA LEU A 434 21.12 18.34 5.64
C LEU A 434 20.44 17.33 6.58
N TRP A 435 19.13 17.47 6.81
CA TRP A 435 18.35 16.53 7.60
C TRP A 435 18.33 15.14 6.96
N ILE A 436 18.09 15.06 5.64
CA ILE A 436 18.18 13.81 4.89
C ILE A 436 19.58 13.19 5.04
N GLY A 437 20.64 13.98 4.90
CA GLY A 437 22.01 13.51 5.09
C GLY A 437 22.26 12.96 6.51
N TYR A 438 21.72 13.62 7.53
CA TYR A 438 21.73 13.14 8.91
C TYR A 438 20.99 11.80 9.04
N THR A 439 19.75 11.70 8.56
CA THR A 439 18.95 10.47 8.64
C THR A 439 19.66 9.32 7.93
N CYS A 440 20.14 9.54 6.69
CA CYS A 440 20.89 8.51 5.97
C CYS A 440 22.12 8.05 6.75
N SER A 441 22.87 8.97 7.36
CA SER A 441 24.04 8.63 8.16
C SER A 441 23.65 7.83 9.41
N ALA A 442 22.63 8.26 10.15
CA ALA A 442 22.19 7.63 11.38
C ALA A 442 21.75 6.17 11.19
N PHE A 443 21.06 5.85 10.10
CA PHE A 443 20.64 4.47 9.79
C PHE A 443 21.80 3.57 9.32
N LEU A 444 22.94 4.15 8.90
CA LEU A 444 24.13 3.42 8.48
C LEU A 444 25.11 3.17 9.64
N LEU A 445 24.91 3.83 10.78
CA LEU A 445 25.76 3.67 11.95
C LEU A 445 25.60 2.28 12.61
N PRO A 446 26.65 1.76 13.27
CA PRO A 446 26.55 0.54 14.08
C PRO A 446 25.49 0.62 15.18
N THR A 447 24.62 -0.37 15.26
CA THR A 447 23.50 -0.40 16.23
C THR A 447 23.86 -1.07 17.54
N SER A 448 24.99 -1.76 17.60
CA SER A 448 25.53 -2.40 18.80
C SER A 448 27.04 -2.59 18.72
N TYR A 449 27.68 -2.65 19.89
CA TYR A 449 29.09 -2.97 20.09
C TYR A 449 29.23 -4.11 21.11
N PRO A 450 30.30 -4.93 21.02
CA PRO A 450 31.33 -4.93 19.99
C PRO A 450 30.80 -5.37 18.62
N ILE A 451 31.39 -4.83 17.55
CA ILE A 451 31.03 -5.18 16.17
C ILE A 451 31.52 -6.61 15.89
N LYS A 452 30.57 -7.54 15.78
CA LYS A 452 30.78 -8.95 15.42
C LYS A 452 29.99 -9.26 14.16
N LEU A 453 30.27 -10.39 13.50
CA LEU A 453 29.54 -10.82 12.31
C LEU A 453 28.01 -10.88 12.55
N LYS A 454 27.54 -11.28 13.73
CA LYS A 454 26.10 -11.36 14.02
C LYS A 454 25.44 -10.00 14.33
N THR A 455 26.24 -8.99 14.70
CA THR A 455 25.78 -7.69 15.22
C THR A 455 26.11 -6.51 14.31
N PHE A 456 26.93 -6.73 13.29
CA PHE A 456 27.31 -5.71 12.32
C PHE A 456 26.09 -5.23 11.51
N ASN A 457 25.94 -3.91 11.38
CA ASN A 457 24.91 -3.35 10.50
C ASN A 457 25.31 -3.59 9.04
N TYR A 458 24.63 -4.52 8.36
CA TYR A 458 24.92 -4.88 6.96
C TYR A 458 24.35 -3.90 5.93
N ALA A 459 23.54 -2.92 6.35
CA ALA A 459 22.93 -1.96 5.43
C ALA A 459 23.94 -1.16 4.58
N PRO A 460 25.05 -0.61 5.13
CA PRO A 460 26.05 0.11 4.34
C PRO A 460 26.67 -0.76 3.25
N VAL A 461 26.94 -2.03 3.56
CA VAL A 461 27.52 -2.98 2.59
C VAL A 461 26.52 -3.29 1.47
N ALA A 462 25.27 -3.62 1.83
CA ALA A 462 24.23 -3.91 0.86
C ALA A 462 23.95 -2.71 -0.05
N LEU A 463 23.83 -1.51 0.52
CA LEU A 463 23.62 -0.27 -0.23
C LEU A 463 24.82 0.07 -1.13
N ALA A 464 26.05 -0.06 -0.64
CA ALA A 464 27.24 0.21 -1.44
C ALA A 464 27.37 -0.74 -2.63
N VAL A 465 27.06 -2.04 -2.44
CA VAL A 465 27.05 -3.02 -3.53
C VAL A 465 25.95 -2.72 -4.54
N CYS A 466 24.70 -2.53 -4.10
CA CYS A 466 23.57 -2.27 -4.99
C CYS A 466 23.76 -0.95 -5.77
N MET A 467 24.07 0.14 -5.07
CA MET A 467 24.32 1.44 -5.72
C MET A 467 25.57 1.40 -6.60
N GLY A 468 26.63 0.69 -6.17
CA GLY A 468 27.84 0.50 -6.97
C GLY A 468 27.54 -0.19 -8.30
N LEU A 469 26.73 -1.25 -8.30
CA LEU A 469 26.31 -1.96 -9.53
C LEU A 469 25.44 -1.08 -10.43
N VAL A 470 24.47 -0.36 -9.85
CA VAL A 470 23.62 0.60 -10.58
C VAL A 470 24.44 1.72 -11.24
N MET A 471 25.45 2.23 -10.53
CA MET A 471 26.35 3.27 -11.03
C MET A 471 27.34 2.73 -12.06
N LEU A 472 27.82 1.50 -11.88
CA LEU A 472 28.64 0.83 -12.89
C LEU A 472 27.85 0.65 -14.18
N TRP A 473 26.59 0.22 -14.10
CA TRP A 473 25.71 0.12 -15.26
C TRP A 473 25.50 1.47 -15.94
N TRP A 474 25.34 2.54 -15.16
CA TRP A 474 25.27 3.91 -15.70
C TRP A 474 26.49 4.28 -16.54
N VAL A 475 27.70 4.04 -16.02
CA VAL A 475 28.95 4.39 -16.69
C VAL A 475 29.23 3.53 -17.92
N LEU A 476 28.95 2.23 -17.85
CA LEU A 476 29.22 1.29 -18.94
C LEU A 476 28.23 1.44 -20.11
N ASP A 477 26.94 1.62 -19.80
CA ASP A 477 25.88 1.52 -20.81
C ASP A 477 24.73 2.53 -20.64
N ALA A 478 24.12 2.64 -19.45
CA ALA A 478 22.83 3.34 -19.32
C ALA A 478 22.88 4.83 -19.71
N ARG A 479 24.02 5.51 -19.52
CA ARG A 479 24.20 6.91 -19.97
C ARG A 479 24.04 7.11 -21.48
N LYS A 480 24.21 6.06 -22.28
CA LYS A 480 24.12 6.12 -23.75
C LYS A 480 22.66 6.20 -24.21
N TRP A 481 21.79 5.39 -23.62
CA TRP A 481 20.40 5.23 -24.05
C TRP A 481 19.36 5.87 -23.12
N PHE A 482 19.62 6.00 -21.82
CA PHE A 482 18.67 6.63 -20.89
C PHE A 482 18.66 8.15 -21.06
N LYS A 483 17.53 8.71 -21.47
CA LYS A 483 17.34 10.16 -21.67
C LYS A 483 16.42 10.81 -20.63
N GLY A 484 16.06 10.08 -19.58
CA GLY A 484 15.10 10.52 -18.56
C GLY A 484 13.66 10.09 -18.87
N PRO A 485 12.67 10.58 -18.10
CA PRO A 485 11.26 10.24 -18.28
C PRO A 485 10.76 10.60 -19.68
N VAL A 486 10.06 9.66 -20.33
CA VAL A 486 9.40 9.93 -21.61
C VAL A 486 8.17 10.80 -21.36
N ARG A 487 8.12 11.98 -21.99
CA ARG A 487 6.94 12.86 -21.93
C ARG A 487 5.82 12.22 -22.74
N ASN A 488 4.71 11.84 -22.09
CA ASN A 488 3.51 11.32 -22.77
C ASN A 488 2.68 12.38 -23.53
N ILE A 489 3.28 13.55 -23.80
CA ILE A 489 2.65 14.65 -24.55
C ILE A 489 3.60 14.99 -25.71
N GLU A 490 3.30 14.46 -26.90
CA GLU A 490 3.96 14.89 -28.13
C GLU A 490 3.54 16.34 -28.43
N VAL A 491 4.52 17.25 -28.41
CA VAL A 491 4.35 18.58 -28.98
C VAL A 491 4.63 18.43 -30.47
N ASP A 492 3.57 18.51 -31.27
CA ASP A 492 3.65 18.38 -32.72
C ASP A 492 4.54 19.50 -33.29
N SER A 493 5.70 19.15 -33.84
CA SER A 493 6.72 20.08 -34.33
C SER A 493 6.35 20.82 -35.64
N SER A 494 5.09 20.73 -36.07
CA SER A 494 4.57 21.32 -37.31
C SER A 494 4.05 22.76 -37.15
N THR A 495 3.87 23.28 -35.93
CA THR A 495 3.36 24.65 -35.68
C THR A 495 4.44 25.66 -35.27
N GLN A 496 5.70 25.46 -35.68
CA GLN A 496 6.79 26.43 -35.42
C GLN A 496 7.14 27.34 -36.60
N ARG A 497 6.44 27.25 -37.76
CA ARG A 497 6.76 28.09 -38.94
C ARG A 497 5.75 29.18 -39.28
N THR A 498 4.70 29.37 -38.51
CA THR A 498 3.72 30.43 -38.80
C THR A 498 3.22 31.00 -37.48
N VAL A 499 3.92 32.04 -37.00
CA VAL A 499 3.42 33.24 -36.31
C VAL A 499 4.64 33.86 -35.62
N ALA A 500 5.33 34.73 -36.34
CA ALA A 500 6.02 35.85 -35.71
C ALA A 500 4.94 36.88 -35.38
N GLY A 501 4.70 37.13 -34.09
CA GLY A 501 3.73 38.13 -33.64
C GLY A 501 3.04 37.73 -32.35
N ASN A 502 3.16 38.59 -31.33
CA ASN A 502 2.62 38.48 -29.98
C ASN A 502 1.21 37.86 -29.90
N ASP A 503 1.09 36.77 -29.14
CA ASP A 503 0.05 36.45 -28.13
C ASP A 503 -0.01 34.93 -27.93
N PHE A 504 0.29 34.46 -26.71
CA PHE A 504 0.34 33.04 -26.38
C PHE A 504 -1.01 32.56 -25.84
N VAL A 505 -1.80 31.88 -26.70
CA VAL A 505 -3.02 31.14 -26.31
C VAL A 505 -2.70 29.65 -26.20
N ALA A 506 -3.19 29.00 -25.16
CA ALA A 506 -3.06 27.57 -24.91
C ALA A 506 -3.87 26.74 -25.92
N VAL A 507 -3.27 25.70 -26.51
CA VAL A 507 -3.94 24.78 -27.46
C VAL A 507 -3.87 23.34 -26.95
N VAL A 508 -5.05 22.70 -26.87
CA VAL A 508 -5.30 21.30 -26.47
C VAL A 508 -5.22 20.38 -27.71
N GLY A 509 -4.46 19.28 -27.61
CA GLY A 509 -4.21 18.32 -28.70
C GLY A 509 -5.25 17.20 -28.83
N LYS A 510 -5.47 16.71 -30.05
CA LYS A 510 -6.47 15.71 -30.46
C LYS A 510 -5.78 14.37 -30.81
N ARG A 511 -6.22 13.24 -30.25
CA ARG A 511 -5.70 11.88 -30.56
C ARG A 511 -6.30 11.31 -31.86
N THR A 512 -5.47 10.66 -32.68
CA THR A 512 -5.86 9.80 -33.81
C THR A 512 -5.85 8.32 -33.40
N SER A 513 -6.80 7.56 -33.95
CA SER A 513 -7.04 6.15 -33.67
C SER A 513 -6.45 5.25 -34.76
N SER A 514 -5.65 4.27 -34.38
CA SER A 514 -5.35 3.10 -35.21
C SER A 514 -5.13 1.87 -34.32
N GLY A 515 -5.81 0.77 -34.64
CA GLY A 515 -5.66 -0.54 -33.98
C GLY A 515 -6.95 -1.07 -33.36
N ARG A 516 -7.86 -1.63 -34.17
CA ARG A 516 -9.04 -2.38 -33.72
C ARG A 516 -9.28 -3.54 -34.66
N GLU A 517 -9.18 -4.76 -34.13
CA GLU A 517 -9.64 -6.10 -34.59
C GLU A 517 -8.75 -7.09 -33.78
N ASP A 518 -9.19 -8.01 -32.91
CA ASP A 518 -10.42 -8.78 -32.73
C ASP A 518 -10.64 -9.12 -31.23
N MET A 519 -11.89 -9.23 -30.76
CA MET A 519 -12.22 -9.73 -29.42
C MET A 519 -13.54 -10.51 -29.39
N ALA A 520 -13.45 -11.83 -29.29
CA ALA A 520 -14.44 -12.71 -28.65
C ALA A 520 -13.75 -14.00 -28.19
N ALA A 521 -13.97 -14.43 -26.94
CA ALA A 521 -13.54 -15.74 -26.46
C ALA A 521 -14.49 -16.82 -27.02
N GLY A 522 -13.95 -17.93 -27.53
CA GLY A 522 -14.73 -18.96 -28.23
C GLY A 522 -15.72 -19.71 -27.33
N ALA A 523 -16.96 -19.86 -27.80
CA ALA A 523 -18.10 -20.48 -27.10
C ALA A 523 -17.79 -21.85 -26.45
N GLY A 524 -16.94 -22.67 -27.09
CA GLY A 524 -16.59 -24.01 -26.58
C GLY A 524 -15.84 -24.00 -25.25
N SER A 525 -15.04 -22.97 -24.98
CA SER A 525 -14.33 -22.86 -23.69
C SER A 525 -15.28 -22.50 -22.54
N SER A 526 -16.24 -21.60 -22.79
CA SER A 526 -17.26 -21.18 -21.83
C SER A 526 -18.20 -22.33 -21.39
N MET A 527 -18.53 -23.23 -22.32
CA MET A 527 -19.34 -24.42 -22.04
C MET A 527 -18.64 -25.37 -21.07
N LEU A 528 -17.36 -25.64 -21.31
CA LEU A 528 -16.59 -26.58 -20.49
C LEU A 528 -16.44 -26.07 -19.05
N TYR A 529 -16.19 -24.77 -18.89
CA TYR A 529 -16.12 -24.14 -17.56
C TYR A 529 -17.46 -24.16 -16.83
N SER A 530 -18.57 -23.94 -17.54
CA SER A 530 -19.91 -23.96 -16.93
C SER A 530 -20.27 -25.37 -16.44
N LEU A 531 -20.00 -26.41 -17.23
CA LEU A 531 -20.27 -27.80 -16.83
C LEU A 531 -19.42 -28.24 -15.63
N LEU A 532 -18.13 -27.89 -15.62
CA LEU A 532 -17.25 -28.19 -14.50
C LEU A 532 -17.67 -27.45 -13.22
N LEU A 533 -18.06 -26.18 -13.34
CA LEU A 533 -18.52 -25.39 -12.20
C LEU A 533 -19.84 -25.94 -11.64
N PHE A 534 -20.75 -26.41 -12.50
CA PHE A 534 -21.98 -27.08 -12.10
C PHE A 534 -21.71 -28.33 -11.25
N LEU A 535 -20.82 -29.22 -11.73
CA LEU A 535 -20.46 -30.44 -11.00
C LEU A 535 -19.78 -30.14 -9.66
N VAL A 536 -18.93 -29.12 -9.61
CA VAL A 536 -18.24 -28.70 -8.37
C VAL A 536 -19.23 -28.14 -7.36
N ILE A 537 -20.12 -27.23 -7.76
CA ILE A 537 -21.13 -26.66 -6.87
C ILE A 537 -22.05 -27.77 -6.34
N LEU A 538 -22.48 -28.69 -7.20
CA LEU A 538 -23.33 -29.80 -6.80
C LEU A 538 -22.63 -30.74 -5.81
N SER A 539 -21.36 -31.06 -6.06
CA SER A 539 -20.55 -31.92 -5.19
C SER A 539 -20.31 -31.28 -3.82
N LEU A 540 -20.01 -29.98 -3.78
CA LEU A 540 -19.83 -29.24 -2.53
C LEU A 540 -21.13 -29.12 -1.74
N GLN A 541 -22.25 -28.92 -2.44
CA GLN A 541 -23.57 -28.84 -1.83
C GLN A 541 -23.95 -30.17 -1.16
N GLU A 542 -23.72 -31.31 -1.82
CA GLU A 542 -23.94 -32.63 -1.24
C GLU A 542 -22.98 -32.93 -0.08
N MET A 543 -21.71 -32.56 -0.21
CA MET A 543 -20.69 -32.78 0.83
C MET A 543 -21.00 -32.02 2.12
N TYR A 544 -21.55 -30.80 2.01
CA TYR A 544 -21.90 -29.97 3.16
C TYR A 544 -23.39 -29.97 3.50
N ARG A 545 -24.19 -30.88 2.92
CA ARG A 545 -25.65 -30.88 3.07
C ARG A 545 -26.12 -30.85 4.53
N GLY A 546 -25.46 -31.61 5.41
CA GLY A 546 -25.81 -31.65 6.83
C GLY A 546 -25.54 -30.33 7.56
N LYS A 547 -24.51 -29.59 7.14
CA LYS A 547 -24.20 -28.25 7.68
C LYS A 547 -25.12 -27.19 7.10
N LEU A 548 -25.45 -27.28 5.82
CA LEU A 548 -26.41 -26.39 5.16
C LEU A 548 -27.83 -26.57 5.73
N ALA A 549 -28.20 -27.77 6.17
CA ALA A 549 -29.48 -28.03 6.83
C ALA A 549 -29.52 -27.66 8.32
N SER A 550 -28.41 -27.19 8.92
CA SER A 550 -28.26 -27.11 10.38
C SER A 550 -28.95 -25.91 11.04
N THR A 551 -29.11 -24.79 10.33
CA THR A 551 -29.73 -23.57 10.86
C THR A 551 -30.50 -22.86 9.77
N GLU A 552 -31.44 -21.98 10.14
CA GLU A 552 -32.23 -21.18 9.20
C GLU A 552 -31.34 -20.39 8.24
N LEU A 553 -30.31 -19.71 8.75
CA LEU A 553 -29.35 -18.95 7.94
C LEU A 553 -28.60 -19.85 6.93
N PHE A 554 -28.17 -21.03 7.37
CA PHE A 554 -27.48 -21.97 6.49
C PHE A 554 -28.41 -22.62 5.45
N THR A 555 -29.70 -22.78 5.76
CA THR A 555 -30.68 -23.27 4.77
C THR A 555 -30.98 -22.21 3.70
N ILE A 556 -31.03 -20.93 4.06
CA ILE A 556 -31.12 -19.83 3.08
C ILE A 556 -29.86 -19.81 2.20
N LEU A 557 -28.69 -20.00 2.80
CA LEU A 557 -27.43 -20.12 2.06
C LEU A 557 -27.44 -21.33 1.11
N GLY A 558 -27.99 -22.47 1.52
CA GLY A 558 -28.15 -23.65 0.68
C GLY A 558 -29.11 -23.44 -0.51
N GLY A 559 -30.16 -22.63 -0.34
CA GLY A 559 -31.00 -22.19 -1.46
C GLY A 559 -30.27 -21.25 -2.40
N PHE A 560 -29.52 -20.29 -1.86
CA PHE A 560 -28.67 -19.41 -2.68
C PHE A 560 -27.64 -20.20 -3.49
N THR A 561 -26.94 -21.18 -2.89
CA THR A 561 -25.98 -22.03 -3.63
C THR A 561 -26.67 -22.84 -4.73
N SER A 562 -27.89 -23.31 -4.49
CA SER A 562 -28.67 -24.03 -5.50
C SER A 562 -29.06 -23.11 -6.68
N SER A 563 -29.37 -21.84 -6.43
CA SER A 563 -29.66 -20.87 -7.50
C SER A 563 -28.45 -20.57 -8.40
N LEU A 564 -27.22 -20.80 -7.89
CA LEU A 564 -26.02 -20.73 -8.71
C LEU A 564 -25.90 -21.94 -9.65
N LEU A 565 -26.37 -23.13 -9.25
CA LEU A 565 -26.48 -24.28 -10.17
C LEU A 565 -27.40 -23.95 -11.35
N PHE A 566 -28.52 -23.26 -11.09
CA PHE A 566 -29.42 -22.78 -12.13
C PHE A 566 -28.69 -21.86 -13.13
N LEU A 567 -28.00 -20.81 -12.65
CA LEU A 567 -27.35 -19.84 -13.52
C LEU A 567 -26.25 -20.47 -14.39
N VAL A 568 -25.48 -21.37 -13.80
CA VAL A 568 -24.37 -22.04 -14.47
C VAL A 568 -24.86 -23.05 -15.49
N LEU A 569 -25.90 -23.81 -15.15
CA LEU A 569 -26.54 -24.73 -16.07
C LEU A 569 -27.25 -23.99 -17.21
N LEU A 570 -27.87 -22.84 -16.93
CA LEU A 570 -28.46 -21.97 -17.95
C LEU A 570 -27.38 -21.43 -18.90
N THR A 571 -26.22 -21.05 -18.37
CA THR A 571 -25.07 -20.59 -19.17
C THR A 571 -24.51 -21.72 -20.04
N PHE A 572 -24.44 -22.94 -19.49
CA PHE A 572 -24.05 -24.13 -20.26
C PHE A 572 -25.02 -24.43 -21.40
N ILE A 573 -26.32 -24.55 -21.09
CA ILE A 573 -27.36 -24.81 -22.09
C ILE A 573 -27.39 -23.70 -23.12
N GLY A 574 -27.18 -22.44 -22.71
CA GLY A 574 -27.19 -21.31 -23.60
C GLY A 574 -26.06 -21.33 -24.62
N ASN A 575 -24.83 -21.56 -24.15
CA ASN A 575 -23.68 -21.69 -25.05
C ASN A 575 -23.77 -22.96 -25.91
N PHE A 576 -24.35 -24.05 -25.40
CA PHE A 576 -24.58 -25.29 -26.16
C PHE A 576 -25.61 -25.09 -27.28
N GLN A 577 -26.70 -24.40 -27.00
CA GLN A 577 -27.72 -24.07 -28.00
C GLN A 577 -27.15 -23.11 -29.06
N GLU A 578 -26.39 -22.10 -28.65
CA GLU A 578 -25.72 -21.18 -29.57
C GLU A 578 -24.70 -21.89 -30.47
N SER A 579 -23.91 -22.83 -29.91
CA SER A 579 -22.97 -23.66 -30.69
C SER A 579 -23.67 -24.57 -31.72
N ASN A 580 -24.95 -24.89 -31.51
CA ASN A 580 -25.77 -25.67 -32.44
C ASN A 580 -26.69 -24.79 -33.30
N GLY A 581 -26.51 -23.47 -33.28
CA GLY A 581 -27.31 -22.51 -34.05
C GLY A 581 -28.76 -22.34 -33.56
N MET A 582 -29.08 -22.80 -32.35
CA MET A 582 -30.40 -22.70 -31.74
C MET A 582 -30.48 -21.46 -30.84
N LYS A 583 -31.61 -20.74 -30.90
CA LYS A 583 -31.86 -19.63 -29.97
C LYS A 583 -32.27 -20.13 -28.60
N THR A 584 -31.69 -19.55 -27.56
CA THR A 584 -32.04 -19.81 -26.17
C THR A 584 -33.45 -19.33 -25.86
N GLY A 585 -34.32 -20.28 -25.52
CA GLY A 585 -35.72 -20.02 -25.15
C GLY A 585 -36.00 -20.32 -23.68
N TRP A 586 -37.23 -20.00 -23.25
CA TRP A 586 -37.70 -20.26 -21.88
C TRP A 586 -37.59 -21.72 -21.44
N GLY A 587 -37.59 -22.68 -22.38
CA GLY A 587 -37.36 -24.09 -22.08
C GLY A 587 -36.01 -24.38 -21.40
N ALA A 588 -34.95 -23.63 -21.76
CA ALA A 588 -33.64 -23.77 -21.12
C ALA A 588 -33.65 -23.26 -19.66
N VAL A 589 -34.38 -22.17 -19.42
CA VAL A 589 -34.58 -21.60 -18.08
C VAL A 589 -35.34 -22.57 -17.20
N VAL A 590 -36.46 -23.11 -17.69
CA VAL A 590 -37.28 -24.07 -16.94
C VAL A 590 -36.48 -25.34 -16.63
N LEU A 591 -35.75 -25.89 -17.61
CA LEU A 591 -34.94 -27.08 -17.40
C LEU A 591 -33.83 -26.85 -16.36
N ALA A 592 -33.10 -25.73 -16.47
CA ALA A 592 -32.04 -25.40 -15.53
C ALA A 592 -32.59 -25.21 -14.10
N GLU A 593 -33.76 -24.58 -13.98
CA GLU A 593 -34.38 -24.30 -12.69
C GLU A 593 -34.90 -25.57 -12.02
N VAL A 594 -35.54 -26.47 -12.78
CA VAL A 594 -35.99 -27.76 -12.23
C VAL A 594 -34.81 -28.57 -11.67
N VAL A 595 -33.68 -28.60 -12.37
CA VAL A 595 -32.48 -29.32 -11.91
C VAL A 595 -31.91 -28.67 -10.65
N ALA A 596 -31.88 -27.34 -10.57
CA ALA A 596 -31.43 -26.62 -9.39
C ALA A 596 -32.34 -26.84 -8.17
N LEU A 597 -33.66 -26.87 -8.37
CA LEU A 597 -34.62 -27.13 -7.29
C LEU A 597 -34.56 -28.56 -6.78
N ILE A 598 -34.30 -29.54 -7.66
CA ILE A 598 -34.05 -30.94 -7.24
C ILE A 598 -32.79 -31.00 -6.37
N ALA A 599 -31.69 -30.35 -6.79
CA ALA A 599 -30.47 -30.26 -6.01
C ALA A 599 -30.66 -29.48 -4.68
N ALA A 600 -31.51 -28.47 -4.64
CA ALA A 600 -31.86 -27.79 -3.39
C ALA A 600 -32.62 -28.71 -2.43
N GLY A 601 -33.52 -29.54 -2.98
CA GLY A 601 -34.35 -30.47 -2.23
C GLY A 601 -33.57 -31.58 -1.53
N THR A 602 -32.39 -31.96 -2.04
CA THR A 602 -31.51 -32.95 -1.37
C THR A 602 -30.85 -32.39 -0.11
N VAL A 603 -30.81 -31.06 0.05
CA VAL A 603 -30.26 -30.38 1.23
C VAL A 603 -31.34 -30.18 2.29
N HIS A 604 -32.39 -29.42 1.95
CA HIS A 604 -33.49 -29.12 2.86
C HIS A 604 -34.70 -28.56 2.10
N ARG A 605 -35.93 -28.82 2.56
CA ARG A 605 -37.16 -28.33 1.90
C ARG A 605 -37.24 -26.80 1.77
N VAL A 606 -36.62 -26.06 2.69
CA VAL A 606 -36.56 -24.58 2.67
C VAL A 606 -35.55 -24.07 1.62
N CYS A 607 -34.55 -24.87 1.26
CA CYS A 607 -33.62 -24.52 0.18
C CYS A 607 -34.35 -24.43 -1.17
N ILE A 608 -35.42 -25.19 -1.38
CA ILE A 608 -36.20 -25.17 -2.63
C ILE A 608 -36.83 -23.78 -2.84
N THR A 609 -37.52 -23.26 -1.82
CA THR A 609 -38.21 -21.96 -1.93
C THR A 609 -37.23 -20.80 -2.03
N THR A 610 -36.12 -20.85 -1.30
CA THR A 610 -35.07 -19.82 -1.36
C THR A 610 -34.28 -19.87 -2.66
N CYS A 611 -34.00 -21.06 -3.21
CA CYS A 611 -33.42 -21.24 -4.54
C CYS A 611 -34.28 -20.57 -5.61
N PHE A 612 -35.58 -20.84 -5.62
CA PHE A 612 -36.50 -20.25 -6.60
C PHE A 612 -36.49 -18.71 -6.57
N LEU A 613 -36.52 -18.12 -5.36
CA LEU A 613 -36.49 -16.66 -5.20
C LEU A 613 -35.17 -16.05 -5.69
N PHE A 614 -34.03 -16.67 -5.35
CA PHE A 614 -32.73 -16.19 -5.81
C PHE A 614 -32.54 -16.39 -7.31
N SER A 615 -32.98 -17.52 -7.87
CA SER A 615 -32.96 -17.78 -9.32
C SER A 615 -33.75 -16.72 -10.09
N ALA A 616 -34.93 -16.33 -9.61
CA ALA A 616 -35.73 -15.27 -10.21
C ALA A 616 -35.00 -13.91 -10.17
N GLY A 617 -34.38 -13.56 -9.04
CA GLY A 617 -33.59 -12.33 -8.89
C GLY A 617 -32.35 -12.31 -9.80
N LEU A 618 -31.64 -13.42 -9.90
CA LEU A 618 -30.48 -13.57 -10.78
C LEU A 618 -30.88 -13.45 -12.25
N LEU A 619 -31.99 -14.08 -12.65
CA LEU A 619 -32.49 -14.00 -14.02
C LEU A 619 -32.88 -12.56 -14.39
N TYR A 620 -33.48 -11.82 -13.45
CA TYR A 620 -33.79 -10.40 -13.64
C TYR A 620 -32.53 -9.55 -13.89
N GLU A 621 -31.48 -9.72 -13.06
CA GLU A 621 -30.23 -8.96 -13.23
C GLU A 621 -29.48 -9.35 -14.51
N VAL A 622 -29.48 -10.63 -14.89
CA VAL A 622 -28.90 -11.08 -16.16
C VAL A 622 -29.64 -10.46 -17.35
N ASN A 623 -30.98 -10.42 -17.31
CA ASN A 623 -31.76 -9.80 -18.38
C ASN A 623 -31.52 -8.28 -18.46
N LYS A 624 -31.44 -7.59 -17.32
CA LYS A 624 -31.13 -6.17 -17.22
C LYS A 624 -29.74 -5.83 -17.78
N LEU A 625 -28.73 -6.62 -17.45
CA LEU A 625 -27.38 -6.46 -18.00
C LEU A 625 -27.34 -6.71 -19.51
N SER A 626 -28.09 -7.70 -19.99
CA SER A 626 -28.23 -7.99 -21.42
C SER A 626 -28.87 -6.81 -22.17
N GLY A 627 -29.93 -6.20 -21.63
CA GLY A 627 -30.57 -5.01 -22.19
C GLY A 627 -29.63 -3.79 -22.25
N ILE A 628 -28.83 -3.57 -21.21
CA ILE A 628 -27.81 -2.51 -21.19
C ILE A 628 -26.76 -2.77 -22.27
N ALA A 629 -26.30 -4.01 -22.42
CA ALA A 629 -25.32 -4.38 -23.45
C ALA A 629 -25.89 -4.19 -24.87
N GLN A 630 -27.13 -4.59 -25.13
CA GLN A 630 -27.80 -4.40 -26.43
C GLN A 630 -28.00 -2.92 -26.76
N SER A 631 -28.40 -2.07 -25.80
CA SER A 631 -28.52 -0.62 -26.01
C SER A 631 -27.18 0.04 -26.38
N LYS A 632 -26.07 -0.48 -25.83
CA LYS A 632 -24.70 -0.04 -26.11
C LYS A 632 -24.21 -0.46 -27.50
N VAL A 633 -24.82 -1.52 -28.07
CA VAL A 633 -24.56 -2.00 -29.43
C VAL A 633 -25.44 -1.25 -30.44
N GLU A 634 -26.75 -1.08 -30.18
CA GLU A 634 -27.64 -0.29 -31.07
C GLU A 634 -27.22 1.19 -31.19
N SER A 635 -26.75 1.79 -30.10
CA SER A 635 -26.19 3.15 -30.12
C SER A 635 -24.87 3.26 -30.90
N LYS A 636 -24.18 2.14 -31.10
CA LYS A 636 -23.00 2.01 -31.98
C LYS A 636 -23.40 1.82 -33.44
N THR A 637 -24.45 1.04 -33.71
CA THR A 637 -24.93 0.79 -35.08
C THR A 637 -25.62 2.01 -35.69
N ARG A 638 -26.34 2.82 -34.89
CA ARG A 638 -26.86 4.13 -35.35
C ARG A 638 -25.79 5.20 -35.58
N ARG A 639 -24.52 4.92 -35.25
CA ARG A 639 -23.36 5.82 -35.44
C ARG A 639 -22.50 5.45 -36.65
N HIS A 640 -22.87 4.42 -37.40
CA HIS A 640 -22.22 4.03 -38.66
C HIS A 640 -23.12 4.33 -39.85
#